data_AF-A0A6B2NXH9-F1
#
_entry.id   AF-A0A6B2NXH9-F1
#
_cell.length_a   1.000
_cell.length_b   1.000
_cell.length_c   1.000
_cell.angle_alpha   90.00
_cell.angle_beta   90.00
_cell.angle_gamma   90.00
#
_symmetry.space_group_name_H-M   'P 1'
#
loop_
_entity.id
_entity.type
_entity.pdbx_description
1 polymer ?
#
loop_
_entity_poly.entity_id
_entity_poly.type
_entity_poly.pdbx_seq_one_letter_code
_entity_poly.pdbx_strand_id
1 'polypeptide(L)'
;MRVACLGGGPAGLYFAISMKLRDPSHEVTVIERNKGDDTFGWGVVLSDDALENLTANDPKSAETIRSNFAYWDDIAVVHDGVRTVSGGHGFAGIGRKAMLILLQDRARELGVDLQFQTEARPIAQYQAEYDLVVACDGLNSRVRSDLAAHFKPDIDTRQCKFIWLGTHQKFDDAFTFIFEKTEHGWMWVHAYQFDEDTATVIVECSQETWDAWGFEHMCKEESVATCERIFAAHLGGHPLMSNASHLRGSAVWINFPRVLCEKWHHENVVLMGDAAATAHFSIGSGSRLAFDSAISLATYLHSEPTMESAFERYQEERRLDVLRLQSAARNSLEWFEQVERYLDMDPVQFNYSLLTRSQRISHENLRLRDADWLRSAEQWFQTRAGAVAEPVRAPMFAPFRLRDMELKNRIVVSPMAQYKAVDGCPTDWHLIHYGERAKGGAGLVYTEMTCVSPTGRITPGCPGLYAPEHEAAWKRLTDFVHGETSAKICCQIGHSGRKGSTQLGWETMDAPLKAENWDLISASPIPWSANNATPREMTRADMDAVRDQFVAAAQMAERAGFDMIELHAAHGYLISSFISPMSNTRSDDYGGVLENRMRYPLEVFTAMRAAWPKDKPMSVRISANDWVDEAGVTPEEAVKIAAMFHAAGADIIDVSAGQTSIEAKPVYGRMFQTPFSDRIRNETGIATMAVGNIYEADHANSILMAGRADLICVGRPHLADPYWTLHEAARIGDRDADWPLPYLVGRDQAWRLADREAEMEIRA
;
A
#
# COMPACT_ATOMS: atom_id res chain seq x y z
N MET A 1 36.87 26.35 -7.19
CA MET A 1 35.43 26.68 -7.13
C MET A 1 35.12 27.31 -5.78
N ARG A 2 34.34 28.40 -5.79
CA ARG A 2 33.78 29.07 -4.61
C ARG A 2 32.34 28.59 -4.43
N VAL A 3 32.05 27.95 -3.30
CA VAL A 3 30.80 27.25 -3.05
C VAL A 3 30.12 27.80 -1.79
N ALA A 4 28.84 28.15 -1.89
CA ALA A 4 28.01 28.53 -0.74
C ALA A 4 26.99 27.43 -0.43
N CYS A 5 27.06 26.83 0.75
CA CYS A 5 26.06 25.92 1.28
C CYS A 5 25.14 26.69 2.23
N LEU A 6 23.89 26.89 1.82
CA LEU A 6 22.89 27.58 2.62
C LEU A 6 22.16 26.54 3.49
N GLY A 7 22.60 26.37 4.73
CA GLY A 7 22.11 25.37 5.69
C GLY A 7 23.24 24.53 6.31
N GLY A 8 23.29 24.47 7.64
CA GLY A 8 24.27 23.72 8.44
C GLY A 8 23.78 22.35 8.94
N GLY A 9 22.77 21.78 8.29
CA GLY A 9 22.30 20.43 8.58
C GLY A 9 23.21 19.32 8.00
N PRO A 10 22.82 18.04 8.14
CA PRO A 10 23.63 16.92 7.69
C PRO A 10 23.98 16.99 6.20
N ALA A 11 23.04 17.44 5.36
CA ALA A 11 23.24 17.56 3.92
C ALA A 11 24.33 18.60 3.59
N GLY A 12 24.19 19.83 4.12
CA GLY A 12 25.12 20.93 3.83
C GLY A 12 26.53 20.69 4.37
N LEU A 13 26.64 20.25 5.62
CA LEU A 13 27.93 19.92 6.22
C LEU A 13 28.63 18.79 5.48
N TYR A 14 27.91 17.71 5.16
CA TYR A 14 28.53 16.56 4.52
C TYR A 14 28.87 16.81 3.04
N PHE A 15 28.08 17.61 2.33
CA PHE A 15 28.45 18.05 0.98
C PHE A 15 29.73 18.89 1.01
N ALA A 16 29.87 19.81 1.96
CA ALA A 16 31.08 20.62 2.11
C ALA A 16 32.32 19.75 2.37
N ILE A 17 32.21 18.75 3.26
CA ILE A 17 33.26 17.74 3.49
C ILE A 17 33.58 17.01 2.18
N SER A 18 32.56 16.47 1.52
CA SER A 18 32.69 15.67 0.30
C SER A 18 33.37 16.43 -0.85
N MET A 19 33.09 17.74 -0.98
CA MET A 19 33.74 18.63 -1.95
C MET A 19 35.21 18.88 -1.63
N LYS A 20 35.57 19.09 -0.35
CA LYS A 20 36.97 19.30 0.06
C LYS A 20 37.82 18.04 -0.03
N LEU A 21 37.22 16.86 0.14
CA LEU A 21 37.90 15.58 -0.04
C LEU A 21 38.26 15.30 -1.50
N ARG A 22 37.45 15.77 -2.45
CA ARG A 22 37.70 15.61 -3.89
C ARG A 22 38.71 16.62 -4.42
N ASP A 23 38.59 17.88 -3.99
CA ASP A 23 39.55 18.92 -4.33
C ASP A 23 39.72 19.89 -3.14
N PRO A 24 40.86 19.84 -2.42
CA PRO A 24 41.14 20.72 -1.30
C PRO A 24 41.20 22.21 -1.67
N SER A 25 41.39 22.56 -2.94
CA SER A 25 41.46 23.94 -3.43
C SER A 25 40.09 24.64 -3.47
N HIS A 26 38.99 23.90 -3.30
CA HIS A 26 37.66 24.48 -3.19
C HIS A 26 37.53 25.41 -1.96
N GLU A 27 36.97 26.60 -2.18
CA GLU A 27 36.58 27.52 -1.12
C GLU A 27 35.10 27.25 -0.80
N VAL A 28 34.83 26.57 0.31
CA VAL A 28 33.46 26.19 0.68
C VAL A 28 33.06 26.94 1.95
N THR A 29 31.95 27.67 1.88
CA THR A 29 31.33 28.36 3.02
C THR A 29 29.99 27.70 3.34
N VAL A 30 29.77 27.33 4.60
CA VAL A 30 28.46 26.88 5.12
C VAL A 30 27.85 28.01 5.95
N ILE A 31 26.64 28.43 5.60
CA ILE A 31 25.91 29.50 6.29
C ILE A 31 24.70 28.90 7.00
N GLU A 32 24.64 29.06 8.32
CA GLU A 32 23.58 28.53 9.17
C GLU A 32 23.03 29.62 10.09
N ARG A 33 21.70 29.74 10.14
CA ARG A 33 21.00 30.77 10.93
C ARG A 33 20.99 30.47 12.42
N ASN A 34 21.07 29.21 12.80
CA ASN A 34 21.05 28.76 14.19
C ASN A 34 22.47 28.63 14.75
N LYS A 35 22.59 28.36 16.05
CA LYS A 35 23.87 27.97 16.65
C LYS A 35 24.27 26.58 16.16
N GLY A 36 25.57 26.28 16.16
CA GLY A 36 26.07 24.98 15.71
C GLY A 36 25.58 23.79 16.54
N ASP A 37 25.10 24.02 17.77
CA ASP A 37 24.58 23.00 18.65
C ASP A 37 23.06 23.11 18.90
N ASP A 38 22.38 24.04 18.22
CA ASP A 38 20.92 24.13 18.22
C ASP A 38 20.35 23.08 17.26
N THR A 39 19.58 22.13 17.79
CA THR A 39 18.94 21.09 16.99
C THR A 39 17.47 20.95 17.34
N PHE A 40 16.66 20.63 16.34
CA PHE A 40 15.30 20.14 16.54
C PHE A 40 15.33 18.60 16.51
N GLY A 41 14.83 17.99 17.58
CA GLY A 41 14.82 16.53 17.76
C GLY A 41 16.09 15.99 18.44
N TRP A 42 16.07 14.69 18.73
CA TRP A 42 17.06 14.02 19.58
C TRP A 42 17.93 13.04 18.76
N GLY A 43 17.70 11.73 18.85
CA GLY A 43 18.45 10.72 18.12
C GLY A 43 17.98 10.50 16.69
N VAL A 44 18.88 10.16 15.77
CA VAL A 44 18.55 9.73 14.40
C VAL A 44 19.07 8.33 14.15
N VAL A 45 18.37 7.59 13.29
CA VAL A 45 18.77 6.24 12.87
C VAL A 45 19.52 6.32 11.53
N LEU A 46 20.59 5.54 11.39
CA LEU A 46 21.33 5.34 10.15
C LEU A 46 21.35 3.85 9.80
N SER A 47 21.02 3.53 8.55
CA SER A 47 21.11 2.17 8.03
C SER A 47 22.54 1.80 7.66
N ASP A 48 22.87 0.51 7.66
CA ASP A 48 24.20 0.01 7.25
C ASP A 48 24.61 0.49 5.85
N ASP A 49 23.71 0.47 4.85
CA ASP A 49 23.99 1.03 3.52
C ASP A 49 24.49 2.48 3.56
N ALA A 50 23.91 3.28 4.46
CA ALA A 50 24.28 4.70 4.57
C ALA A 50 25.70 4.82 5.14
N LEU A 51 26.08 3.91 6.04
CA LEU A 51 27.42 3.83 6.60
C LEU A 51 28.44 3.31 5.61
N GLU A 52 28.09 2.35 4.76
CA GLU A 52 28.96 1.88 3.69
C GLU A 52 29.26 3.01 2.69
N ASN A 53 28.24 3.76 2.26
CA ASN A 53 28.41 4.92 1.39
C ASN A 53 29.27 6.02 2.06
N LEU A 54 29.01 6.31 3.35
CA LEU A 54 29.83 7.24 4.13
C LEU A 54 31.28 6.75 4.23
N THR A 55 31.50 5.46 4.43
CA THR A 55 32.84 4.84 4.55
C THR A 55 33.60 4.94 3.24
N ALA A 56 32.96 4.66 2.11
CA ALA A 56 33.57 4.77 0.79
C ALA A 56 33.98 6.22 0.46
N ASN A 57 33.21 7.20 0.93
CA ASN A 57 33.44 8.62 0.64
C ASN A 57 34.38 9.32 1.65
N ASP A 58 34.20 9.10 2.95
CA ASP A 58 35.03 9.64 4.03
C ASP A 58 35.15 8.62 5.19
N PRO A 59 36.12 7.69 5.12
CA PRO A 59 36.34 6.68 6.16
C PRO A 59 36.48 7.27 7.57
N LYS A 60 37.03 8.48 7.68
CA LYS A 60 37.25 9.14 8.97
C LYS A 60 35.94 9.63 9.59
N SER A 61 35.06 10.26 8.80
CA SER A 61 33.71 10.61 9.28
C SER A 61 32.92 9.37 9.66
N ALA A 62 32.96 8.33 8.82
CA ALA A 62 32.24 7.08 9.08
C ALA A 62 32.67 6.44 10.41
N GLU A 63 33.99 6.32 10.66
CA GLU A 63 34.50 5.77 11.92
C GLU A 63 34.12 6.61 13.14
N THR A 64 34.22 7.93 13.02
CA THR A 64 33.91 8.84 14.13
C THR A 64 32.41 8.81 14.46
N ILE A 65 31.54 8.78 13.44
CA ILE A 65 30.09 8.62 13.65
C ILE A 65 29.79 7.23 14.24
N ARG A 66 30.41 6.17 13.70
CA ARG A 66 30.19 4.78 14.13
C ARG A 66 30.56 4.54 15.59
N SER A 67 31.68 5.11 16.05
CA SER A 67 32.12 5.02 17.45
C SER A 67 31.18 5.69 18.47
N ASN A 68 30.16 6.43 18.00
CA ASN A 68 29.15 7.08 18.82
C ASN A 68 27.76 6.44 18.66
N PHE A 69 27.65 5.25 18.05
CA PHE A 69 26.37 4.59 17.89
C PHE A 69 25.92 3.79 19.10
N ALA A 70 24.61 3.91 19.38
CA ALA A 70 23.86 2.88 20.06
C ALA A 70 23.35 1.90 19.00
N TYR A 71 23.53 0.60 19.25
CA TYR A 71 23.07 -0.46 18.35
C TYR A 71 21.99 -1.28 19.03
N TRP A 72 20.97 -1.63 18.27
CA TRP A 72 19.91 -2.55 18.68
C TRP A 72 19.38 -3.29 17.46
N ASP A 73 18.84 -4.48 17.66
CA ASP A 73 18.37 -5.33 16.55
C ASP A 73 16.84 -5.45 16.51
N ASP A 74 16.19 -5.35 17.67
CA ASP A 74 14.79 -5.71 17.81
C ASP A 74 13.84 -4.53 17.56
N ILE A 75 12.61 -4.87 17.15
CA ILE A 75 11.43 -4.01 17.21
C ILE A 75 10.48 -4.57 18.26
N ALA A 76 10.11 -3.73 19.23
CA ALA A 76 9.08 -4.02 20.21
C ALA A 76 7.81 -3.24 19.90
N VAL A 77 6.65 -3.88 20.05
CA VAL A 77 5.34 -3.22 19.98
C VAL A 77 4.61 -3.51 21.28
N VAL A 78 4.21 -2.44 21.96
CA VAL A 78 3.36 -2.48 23.15
C VAL A 78 1.97 -2.01 22.77
N HIS A 79 1.01 -2.94 22.85
CA HIS A 79 -0.39 -2.71 22.50
C HIS A 79 -1.28 -3.52 23.44
N ASP A 80 -2.30 -2.89 24.03
CA ASP A 80 -3.18 -3.51 25.04
C ASP A 80 -2.41 -4.20 26.20
N GLY A 81 -1.32 -3.58 26.64
CA GLY A 81 -0.44 -4.11 27.70
C GLY A 81 0.38 -5.34 27.31
N VAL A 82 0.29 -5.80 26.06
CA VAL A 82 1.09 -6.90 25.51
C VAL A 82 2.31 -6.32 24.81
N ARG A 83 3.51 -6.80 25.17
CA ARG A 83 4.76 -6.48 24.50
C ARG A 83 5.17 -7.63 23.59
N THR A 84 5.14 -7.40 22.29
CA THR A 84 5.61 -8.35 21.26
C THR A 84 6.93 -7.86 20.68
N VAL A 85 7.90 -8.75 20.52
CA VAL A 85 9.25 -8.43 20.03
C VAL A 85 9.54 -9.27 18.79
N SER A 86 10.07 -8.64 17.75
CA SER A 86 10.63 -9.29 16.57
C SER A 86 12.06 -8.80 16.36
N GLY A 87 12.99 -9.72 16.12
CA GLY A 87 14.42 -9.44 15.91
C GLY A 87 14.84 -9.36 14.45
N GLY A 88 16.15 -9.27 14.21
CA GLY A 88 16.76 -9.26 12.88
C GLY A 88 16.47 -8.01 12.05
N HIS A 89 16.09 -6.90 12.69
CA HIS A 89 15.78 -5.65 11.97
C HIS A 89 17.03 -4.80 11.74
N GLY A 90 17.97 -4.81 12.69
CA GLY A 90 19.25 -4.11 12.65
C GLY A 90 19.13 -2.59 12.60
N PHE A 91 19.50 -1.91 13.69
CA PHE A 91 19.48 -0.45 13.77
C PHE A 91 20.72 0.12 14.46
N ALA A 92 21.12 1.32 14.01
CA ALA A 92 22.13 2.13 14.66
C ALA A 92 21.61 3.55 14.85
N GLY A 93 21.67 4.07 16.08
CA GLY A 93 21.24 5.41 16.46
C GLY A 93 22.40 6.29 16.90
N ILE A 94 22.34 7.58 16.56
CA ILE A 94 23.24 8.61 17.10
C ILE A 94 22.45 9.84 17.51
N GLY A 95 22.87 10.51 18.58
CA GLY A 95 22.36 11.84 18.92
C GLY A 95 22.58 12.83 17.78
N ARG A 96 21.52 13.47 17.28
CA ARG A 96 21.59 14.42 16.15
C ARG A 96 22.56 15.57 16.44
N LYS A 97 22.57 16.09 17.67
CA LYS A 97 23.53 17.12 18.11
C LYS A 97 24.96 16.62 18.02
N ALA A 98 25.25 15.42 18.54
CA ALA A 98 26.58 14.83 18.46
C ALA A 98 27.01 14.64 17.00
N MET A 99 26.15 14.06 16.15
CA MET A 99 26.41 13.88 14.73
C MET A 99 26.78 15.20 14.04
N LEU A 100 26.02 16.29 14.27
CA LEU A 100 26.32 17.59 13.68
C LEU A 100 27.65 18.15 14.17
N ILE A 101 27.98 18.02 15.45
CA ILE A 101 29.28 18.47 15.99
C ILE A 101 30.44 17.72 15.32
N LEU A 102 30.32 16.39 15.19
CA LEU A 102 31.34 15.57 14.52
C LEU A 102 31.56 15.99 13.07
N LEU A 103 30.47 16.25 12.34
CA LEU A 103 30.54 16.76 10.97
C LEU A 103 31.14 18.17 10.90
N GLN A 104 30.81 19.05 11.85
CA GLN A 104 31.40 20.39 11.92
C GLN A 104 32.92 20.32 12.18
N ASP A 105 33.35 19.47 13.10
CA ASP A 105 34.77 19.29 13.40
C ASP A 105 35.54 18.75 12.20
N ARG A 106 34.96 17.78 11.48
CA ARG A 106 35.52 17.29 10.23
C ARG A 106 35.57 18.39 9.15
N ALA A 107 34.52 19.19 9.01
CA ALA A 107 34.48 20.29 8.05
C ALA A 107 35.56 21.35 8.37
N ARG A 108 35.75 21.71 9.64
CA ARG A 108 36.82 22.61 10.09
C ARG A 108 38.21 22.03 9.81
N GLU A 109 38.42 20.75 10.07
CA GLU A 109 39.68 20.06 9.77
C GLU A 109 40.05 20.17 8.29
N LEU A 110 39.06 20.08 7.41
CA LEU A 110 39.24 20.19 5.96
C LEU A 110 39.29 21.65 5.48
N GLY A 111 39.15 22.64 6.37
CA GLY A 111 39.21 24.06 6.02
C GLY A 111 37.95 24.61 5.36
N VAL A 112 36.77 24.07 5.71
CA VAL A 112 35.47 24.68 5.38
C VAL A 112 35.21 25.88 6.28
N ASP A 113 34.74 26.99 5.71
CA ASP A 113 34.33 28.18 6.47
C ASP A 113 32.90 27.99 7.00
N LEU A 114 32.76 27.84 8.32
CA LEU A 114 31.46 27.63 8.97
C LEU A 114 30.98 28.93 9.63
N GLN A 115 29.88 29.48 9.11
CA GLN A 115 29.26 30.72 9.59
C GLN A 115 27.91 30.44 10.26
N PHE A 116 27.93 30.24 11.57
CA PHE A 116 26.73 30.05 12.38
C PHE A 116 26.13 31.38 12.85
N GLN A 117 24.85 31.36 13.21
CA GLN A 117 24.07 32.54 13.59
C GLN A 117 24.05 33.62 12.49
N THR A 118 24.12 33.19 11.23
CA THR A 118 24.16 34.05 10.06
C THR A 118 22.95 33.76 9.19
N GLU A 119 22.07 34.76 9.07
CA GLU A 119 20.91 34.66 8.18
C GLU A 119 21.38 34.74 6.72
N ALA A 120 20.92 33.82 5.87
CA ALA A 120 21.24 33.86 4.45
C ALA A 120 20.65 35.14 3.80
N ARG A 121 21.48 35.83 3.02
CA ARG A 121 21.09 36.96 2.15
C ARG A 121 20.17 36.49 1.01
N PRO A 122 19.50 37.40 0.28
CA PRO A 122 18.72 37.03 -0.91
C PRO A 122 19.52 36.20 -1.91
N ILE A 123 18.91 35.14 -2.45
CA ILE A 123 19.59 34.13 -3.27
C ILE A 123 20.36 34.73 -4.46
N ALA A 124 19.83 35.77 -5.10
CA ALA A 124 20.46 36.44 -6.23
C ALA A 124 21.86 37.00 -5.93
N GLN A 125 22.14 37.37 -4.66
CA GLN A 125 23.49 37.81 -4.27
C GLN A 125 24.48 36.65 -4.26
N TYR A 126 24.07 35.50 -3.73
CA TYR A 126 24.92 34.31 -3.74
C TYR A 126 25.15 33.79 -5.16
N GLN A 127 24.14 33.82 -6.02
CA GLN A 127 24.27 33.44 -7.43
C GLN A 127 25.32 34.27 -8.17
N ALA A 128 25.43 35.57 -7.86
CA ALA A 128 26.41 36.46 -8.48
C ALA A 128 27.82 36.34 -7.88
N GLU A 129 27.94 35.97 -6.60
CA GLU A 129 29.21 35.97 -5.87
C GLU A 129 29.94 34.61 -5.84
N TYR A 130 29.20 33.51 -5.98
CA TYR A 130 29.70 32.14 -5.86
C TYR A 130 29.55 31.38 -7.18
N ASP A 131 30.47 30.44 -7.43
CA ASP A 131 30.41 29.58 -8.61
C ASP A 131 29.27 28.55 -8.48
N LEU A 132 28.97 28.13 -7.25
CA LEU A 132 27.93 27.16 -6.90
C LEU A 132 27.21 27.55 -5.62
N VAL A 133 25.88 27.48 -5.62
CA VAL A 133 25.04 27.65 -4.43
C VAL A 133 24.23 26.39 -4.17
N VAL A 134 24.43 25.78 -3.01
CA VAL A 134 23.71 24.59 -2.58
C VAL A 134 22.69 24.95 -1.50
N ALA A 135 21.41 24.90 -1.87
CA ALA A 135 20.29 25.14 -0.98
C ALA A 135 19.98 23.87 -0.17
N CYS A 136 20.40 23.87 1.08
CA CYS A 136 20.22 22.78 2.05
C CYS A 136 19.63 23.30 3.37
N ASP A 137 18.84 24.38 3.28
CA ASP A 137 18.22 25.12 4.38
C ASP A 137 16.93 24.48 4.90
N GLY A 138 16.76 23.19 4.59
CA GLY A 138 15.80 22.28 5.18
C GLY A 138 14.37 22.44 4.71
N LEU A 139 13.46 21.92 5.53
CA LEU A 139 12.03 21.83 5.25
C LEU A 139 11.40 23.18 4.90
N ASN A 140 11.78 24.25 5.59
CA ASN A 140 11.29 25.62 5.37
C ASN A 140 12.22 26.43 4.46
N SER A 141 12.77 25.79 3.43
CA SER A 141 13.73 26.41 2.51
C SER A 141 13.21 27.72 1.92
N ARG A 142 13.95 28.82 2.17
CA ARG A 142 13.66 30.12 1.55
C ARG A 142 14.08 30.11 0.09
N VAL A 143 15.20 29.47 -0.23
CA VAL A 143 15.68 29.37 -1.62
C VAL A 143 14.66 28.67 -2.52
N ARG A 144 14.09 27.56 -2.05
CA ARG A 144 13.01 26.86 -2.76
C ARG A 144 11.81 27.78 -2.99
N SER A 145 11.46 28.59 -2.00
CA SER A 145 10.32 29.50 -2.05
C SER A 145 10.55 30.68 -3.01
N ASP A 146 11.74 31.29 -2.94
CA ASP A 146 12.14 32.41 -3.79
C ASP A 146 12.21 32.03 -5.28
N LEU A 147 12.62 30.78 -5.57
CA LEU A 147 12.75 30.24 -6.92
C LEU A 147 11.66 29.19 -7.25
N ALA A 148 10.49 29.27 -6.60
CA ALA A 148 9.42 28.28 -6.73
C ALA A 148 8.94 28.11 -8.18
N ALA A 149 8.98 29.16 -9.00
CA ALA A 149 8.63 29.09 -10.42
C ALA A 149 9.53 28.13 -11.22
N HIS A 150 10.78 27.91 -10.77
CA HIS A 150 11.73 27.01 -11.40
C HIS A 150 11.69 25.62 -10.79
N PHE A 151 11.71 25.53 -9.46
CA PHE A 151 11.74 24.24 -8.75
C PHE A 151 10.40 23.51 -8.75
N LYS A 152 9.29 24.27 -8.86
CA LYS A 152 7.90 23.79 -8.82
C LYS A 152 7.68 22.85 -7.63
N PRO A 153 7.76 23.37 -6.40
CA PRO A 153 7.57 22.57 -5.21
C PRO A 153 6.11 22.15 -5.06
N ASP A 154 5.90 20.87 -4.81
CA ASP A 154 4.65 20.28 -4.36
C ASP A 154 4.79 19.97 -2.86
N ILE A 155 4.05 20.71 -2.04
CA ILE A 155 4.10 20.63 -0.57
C ILE A 155 2.73 20.19 -0.07
N ASP A 156 2.72 19.05 0.61
CA ASP A 156 1.52 18.42 1.18
C ASP A 156 1.70 18.25 2.69
N THR A 157 0.86 18.91 3.48
CA THR A 157 0.93 18.87 4.94
C THR A 157 0.10 17.69 5.45
N ARG A 158 0.76 16.78 6.15
CA ARG A 158 0.22 15.47 6.54
C ARG A 158 -0.59 15.55 7.84
N GLN A 159 -1.47 14.57 8.06
CA GLN A 159 -2.62 14.72 8.94
C GLN A 159 -2.26 14.61 10.43
N CYS A 160 -1.39 13.68 10.79
CA CYS A 160 -1.00 13.46 12.18
C CYS A 160 -0.20 14.64 12.76
N LYS A 161 -0.43 14.88 14.06
CA LYS A 161 0.36 15.78 14.88
C LYS A 161 1.43 14.97 15.59
N PHE A 162 2.67 15.46 15.57
CA PHE A 162 3.75 14.86 16.36
C PHE A 162 4.56 15.90 17.15
N ILE A 163 5.14 15.45 18.26
CA ILE A 163 6.11 16.18 19.07
C ILE A 163 7.33 15.29 19.33
N TRP A 164 8.54 15.84 19.16
CA TRP A 164 9.79 15.10 19.33
C TRP A 164 10.46 15.44 20.67
N LEU A 165 10.50 14.46 21.56
CA LEU A 165 11.00 14.56 22.92
C LEU A 165 12.18 13.59 23.14
N GLY A 166 12.82 13.74 24.30
CA GLY A 166 13.87 12.85 24.78
C GLY A 166 13.60 12.42 26.21
N THR A 167 14.27 11.38 26.68
CA THR A 167 14.15 10.90 28.05
C THR A 167 15.44 10.20 28.50
N HIS A 168 15.58 10.02 29.81
CA HIS A 168 16.63 9.18 30.40
C HIS A 168 16.18 7.72 30.58
N GLN A 169 14.90 7.41 30.34
CA GLN A 169 14.43 6.04 30.20
C GLN A 169 15.19 5.34 29.07
N LYS A 170 15.59 4.09 29.31
CA LYS A 170 16.25 3.24 28.33
C LYS A 170 15.26 2.53 27.42
N PHE A 171 15.62 2.52 26.14
CA PHE A 171 15.01 1.71 25.09
C PHE A 171 16.15 1.07 24.27
N ASP A 172 17.12 0.51 24.99
CA ASP A 172 18.36 -0.07 24.47
C ASP A 172 18.22 -1.55 24.08
N ASP A 173 17.08 -2.16 24.38
CA ASP A 173 16.75 -3.52 23.96
C ASP A 173 16.02 -3.57 22.60
N ALA A 174 15.24 -2.54 22.23
CA ALA A 174 14.51 -2.51 20.97
C ALA A 174 14.06 -1.09 20.52
N PHE A 175 13.86 -0.92 19.21
CA PHE A 175 13.01 0.15 18.69
C PHE A 175 11.57 -0.12 19.15
N THR A 176 11.04 0.71 20.03
CA THR A 176 9.77 0.44 20.71
C THR A 176 8.66 1.34 20.20
N PHE A 177 7.59 0.73 19.71
CA PHE A 177 6.30 1.38 19.48
C PHE A 177 5.38 1.12 20.66
N ILE A 178 4.70 2.16 21.15
CA ILE A 178 3.77 2.03 22.29
C ILE A 178 2.47 2.73 21.90
N PHE A 179 1.34 2.05 22.08
CA PHE A 179 0.01 2.56 21.79
C PHE A 179 -0.80 2.62 23.08
N GLU A 180 -1.33 3.81 23.40
CA GLU A 180 -2.12 4.04 24.60
C GLU A 180 -3.49 4.61 24.23
N LYS A 181 -4.54 3.96 24.73
CA LYS A 181 -5.92 4.43 24.62
C LYS A 181 -6.22 5.39 25.75
N THR A 182 -6.49 6.64 25.41
CA THR A 182 -6.80 7.70 26.39
C THR A 182 -8.28 8.05 26.40
N GLU A 183 -8.69 8.90 27.34
CA GLU A 183 -10.05 9.44 27.39
C GLU A 183 -10.40 10.35 26.19
N HIS A 184 -9.39 10.81 25.44
CA HIS A 184 -9.53 11.74 24.32
C HIS A 184 -9.17 11.13 22.96
N GLY A 185 -8.96 9.81 22.89
CA GLY A 185 -8.54 9.10 21.68
C GLY A 185 -7.21 8.36 21.86
N TRP A 186 -6.63 7.90 20.76
CA TRP A 186 -5.39 7.12 20.79
C TRP A 186 -4.16 8.00 20.62
N MET A 187 -3.11 7.72 21.40
CA MET A 187 -1.80 8.32 21.24
C MET A 187 -0.73 7.22 21.20
N TRP A 188 0.32 7.45 20.42
CA TRP A 188 1.39 6.47 20.31
C TRP A 188 2.77 7.11 20.35
N VAL A 189 3.78 6.31 20.70
CA VAL A 189 5.18 6.74 20.69
C VAL A 189 6.08 5.86 19.84
N HIS A 190 7.11 6.50 19.29
CA HIS A 190 8.26 5.86 18.66
C HIS A 190 9.46 6.14 19.56
N ALA A 191 9.98 5.11 20.22
CA ALA A 191 11.04 5.26 21.20
C ALA A 191 12.26 4.39 20.86
N TYR A 192 13.46 4.96 20.95
CA TYR A 192 14.71 4.25 20.68
C TYR A 192 15.91 4.96 21.31
N GLN A 193 16.89 4.17 21.74
CA GLN A 193 18.15 4.66 22.28
C GLN A 193 18.98 5.36 21.18
N PHE A 194 19.77 6.39 21.53
CA PHE A 194 20.70 7.00 20.56
C PHE A 194 22.06 7.39 21.14
N ASP A 195 22.25 7.28 22.45
CA ASP A 195 23.54 7.33 23.16
C ASP A 195 23.46 6.52 24.46
N GLU A 196 24.52 6.54 25.29
CA GLU A 196 24.58 5.76 26.52
C GLU A 196 23.55 6.18 27.57
N ASP A 197 23.05 7.42 27.56
CA ASP A 197 22.31 8.04 28.68
C ASP A 197 20.88 8.47 28.33
N THR A 198 20.54 8.52 27.04
CA THR A 198 19.27 9.08 26.58
C THR A 198 18.66 8.32 25.40
N ALA A 199 17.33 8.45 25.31
CA ALA A 199 16.49 7.90 24.24
C ALA A 199 15.60 8.96 23.61
N THR A 200 15.28 8.76 22.34
CA THR A 200 14.28 9.52 21.60
C THR A 200 12.89 9.04 22.00
N VAL A 201 11.94 9.97 22.12
CA VAL A 201 10.49 9.68 22.20
C VAL A 201 9.76 10.62 21.26
N ILE A 202 9.25 10.10 20.14
CA ILE A 202 8.37 10.87 19.25
C ILE A 202 6.94 10.47 19.60
N VAL A 203 6.15 11.43 20.10
CA VAL A 203 4.72 11.22 20.41
C VAL A 203 3.90 11.70 19.22
N GLU A 204 2.93 10.90 18.80
CA GLU A 204 2.07 11.18 17.65
C GLU A 204 0.60 10.85 17.96
N CYS A 205 -0.31 11.59 17.34
CA CYS A 205 -1.76 11.38 17.44
C CYS A 205 -2.51 11.99 16.24
N SER A 206 -3.77 11.59 16.06
CA SER A 206 -4.68 12.19 15.09
C SER A 206 -5.00 13.65 15.44
N GLN A 207 -5.38 14.45 14.43
CA GLN A 207 -5.81 15.84 14.65
C GLN A 207 -7.00 15.91 15.62
N GLU A 208 -7.96 14.99 15.51
CA GLU A 208 -9.12 14.91 16.40
C GLU A 208 -8.71 14.66 17.86
N THR A 209 -7.80 13.71 18.10
CA THR A 209 -7.25 13.46 19.45
C THR A 209 -6.51 14.68 19.97
N TRP A 210 -5.73 15.35 19.12
CA TRP A 210 -4.99 16.54 19.51
C TRP A 210 -5.90 17.71 19.91
N ASP A 211 -6.99 17.92 19.16
CA ASP A 211 -8.01 18.92 19.45
C ASP A 211 -8.77 18.59 20.74
N ALA A 212 -9.13 17.31 20.94
CA ALA A 212 -9.83 16.83 22.13
C ALA A 212 -9.03 17.02 23.42
N TRP A 213 -7.71 16.88 23.36
CA TRP A 213 -6.80 17.21 24.46
C TRP A 213 -6.67 18.72 24.70
N GLY A 214 -6.99 19.56 23.72
CA GLY A 214 -6.82 21.01 23.80
C GLY A 214 -5.36 21.46 23.74
N PHE A 215 -4.48 20.69 23.10
CA PHE A 215 -3.05 20.99 23.00
C PHE A 215 -2.76 22.36 22.36
N GLU A 216 -3.67 22.90 21.53
CA GLU A 216 -3.54 24.25 20.96
C GLU A 216 -3.34 25.32 22.02
N HIS A 217 -3.99 25.16 23.18
CA HIS A 217 -4.02 26.13 24.26
C HIS A 217 -3.01 25.84 25.37
N MET A 218 -2.26 24.73 25.27
CA MET A 218 -1.23 24.37 26.22
C MET A 218 0.09 25.07 25.89
N CYS A 219 0.83 25.44 26.93
CA CYS A 219 2.24 25.71 26.78
C CYS A 219 3.01 24.41 26.45
N LYS A 220 4.27 24.57 26.06
CA LYS A 220 5.16 23.44 25.79
C LYS A 220 5.30 22.55 27.03
N GLU A 221 5.49 23.16 28.20
CA GLU A 221 5.69 22.45 29.46
C GLU A 221 4.44 21.64 29.85
N GLU A 222 3.25 22.17 29.66
CA GLU A 222 1.96 21.47 29.87
C GLU A 222 1.78 20.33 28.86
N SER A 223 2.15 20.53 27.60
CA SER A 223 2.10 19.48 26.57
C SER A 223 3.02 18.30 26.93
N VAL A 224 4.26 18.60 27.33
CA VAL A 224 5.23 17.59 27.74
C VAL A 224 4.76 16.84 28.99
N ALA A 225 4.26 17.54 30.01
CA ALA A 225 3.71 16.93 31.22
C ALA A 225 2.49 16.03 30.93
N THR A 226 1.66 16.42 29.96
CA THR A 226 0.53 15.60 29.51
C THR A 226 1.01 14.30 28.86
N CYS A 227 1.96 14.38 27.92
CA CYS A 227 2.57 13.19 27.32
C CYS A 227 3.23 12.29 28.37
N GLU A 228 3.95 12.87 29.35
CA GLU A 228 4.60 12.13 30.43
C GLU A 228 3.58 11.36 31.27
N ARG A 229 2.44 11.97 31.59
CA ARG A 229 1.34 11.30 32.31
C ARG A 229 0.74 10.14 31.52
N ILE A 230 0.54 10.32 30.22
CA ILE A 230 -0.05 9.28 29.35
C ILE A 230 0.86 8.06 29.28
N PHE A 231 2.17 8.27 29.09
CA PHE A 231 3.14 7.18 28.93
C PHE A 231 3.90 6.83 30.23
N ALA A 232 3.43 7.27 31.40
CA ALA A 232 4.13 7.13 32.67
C ALA A 232 4.54 5.67 32.99
N ALA A 233 3.69 4.70 32.62
CA ALA A 233 3.94 3.28 32.82
C ALA A 233 5.17 2.76 32.04
N HIS A 234 5.56 3.44 30.97
CA HIS A 234 6.66 3.05 30.08
C HIS A 234 7.94 3.84 30.30
N LEU A 235 7.87 4.92 31.10
CA LEU A 235 8.99 5.83 31.33
C LEU A 235 9.82 5.50 32.58
N GLY A 236 9.43 4.50 33.38
CA GLY A 236 10.19 4.09 34.56
C GLY A 236 10.39 5.21 35.61
N GLY A 237 9.56 6.26 35.58
CA GLY A 237 9.70 7.45 36.42
C GLY A 237 10.69 8.50 35.90
N HIS A 238 11.26 8.32 34.71
CA HIS A 238 12.09 9.33 34.06
C HIS A 238 11.25 10.39 33.33
N PRO A 239 11.63 11.68 33.41
CA PRO A 239 10.86 12.75 32.79
C PRO A 239 11.01 12.76 31.25
N LEU A 240 10.05 13.38 30.58
CA LEU A 240 10.18 13.77 29.18
C LEU A 240 10.84 15.14 29.04
N MET A 241 11.72 15.29 28.05
CA MET A 241 12.56 16.46 27.83
C MET A 241 12.33 17.05 26.43
N SER A 242 12.34 18.38 26.33
CA SER A 242 12.27 19.10 25.06
C SER A 242 13.51 19.98 24.86
N ASN A 243 14.15 19.89 23.69
CA ASN A 243 15.26 20.75 23.29
C ASN A 243 14.84 21.89 22.33
N ALA A 244 13.55 22.02 22.03
CA ALA A 244 12.99 23.05 21.16
C ALA A 244 12.81 24.39 21.90
N SER A 245 13.92 24.95 22.40
CA SER A 245 13.93 26.21 23.16
C SER A 245 13.41 27.42 22.38
N HIS A 246 13.45 27.36 21.04
CA HIS A 246 13.01 28.41 20.12
C HIS A 246 11.51 28.34 19.76
N LEU A 247 10.84 27.21 19.99
CA LEU A 247 9.41 27.05 19.73
C LEU A 247 8.60 27.42 20.99
N ARG A 248 7.48 28.13 20.79
CA ARG A 248 6.60 28.64 21.87
C ARG A 248 5.19 28.10 21.69
N GLY A 249 4.52 27.83 22.81
CA GLY A 249 3.14 27.33 22.83
C GLY A 249 3.00 25.99 22.11
N SER A 250 1.88 25.81 21.43
CA SER A 250 1.53 24.61 20.67
C SER A 250 2.38 24.36 19.42
N ALA A 251 3.24 25.31 19.02
CA ALA A 251 4.11 25.18 17.83
C ALA A 251 5.15 24.04 17.93
N VAL A 252 5.29 23.41 19.10
CA VAL A 252 6.08 22.19 19.28
C VAL A 252 5.42 20.94 18.68
N TRP A 253 4.10 21.00 18.46
CA TRP A 253 3.35 20.00 17.70
C TRP A 253 3.34 20.38 16.23
N ILE A 254 3.82 19.48 15.39
CA ILE A 254 4.02 19.73 13.96
C ILE A 254 3.25 18.69 13.16
N ASN A 255 2.69 19.13 12.04
CA ASN A 255 2.25 18.25 10.97
C ASN A 255 3.40 18.07 9.98
N PHE A 256 3.74 16.84 9.61
CA PHE A 256 4.86 16.61 8.71
C PHE A 256 4.56 17.19 7.32
N PRO A 257 5.39 18.09 6.75
CA PRO A 257 5.20 18.55 5.38
C PRO A 257 6.00 17.64 4.43
N ARG A 258 5.28 16.91 3.59
CA ARG A 258 5.86 16.21 2.45
C ARG A 258 6.24 17.24 1.39
N VAL A 259 7.51 17.32 1.04
CA VAL A 259 8.03 18.18 -0.02
C VAL A 259 8.49 17.32 -1.19
N LEU A 260 8.13 17.72 -2.41
CA LEU A 260 8.66 17.18 -3.66
C LEU A 260 8.84 18.31 -4.68
N CYS A 261 10.08 18.59 -5.08
CA CYS A 261 10.34 19.51 -6.18
C CYS A 261 10.39 18.79 -7.53
N GLU A 262 9.74 19.34 -8.56
CA GLU A 262 9.81 18.80 -9.93
C GLU A 262 11.21 18.95 -10.54
N LYS A 263 11.85 20.09 -10.26
CA LYS A 263 13.23 20.40 -10.64
C LYS A 263 14.06 20.70 -9.39
N TRP A 264 15.32 20.30 -9.40
CA TRP A 264 16.23 20.43 -8.25
C TRP A 264 17.32 21.45 -8.48
N HIS A 265 17.46 22.01 -9.68
CA HIS A 265 18.47 23.02 -9.96
C HIS A 265 17.95 24.13 -10.88
N HIS A 266 18.59 25.27 -10.79
CA HIS A 266 18.39 26.43 -11.65
C HIS A 266 19.69 27.23 -11.72
N GLU A 267 20.24 27.40 -12.93
CA GLU A 267 21.54 28.05 -13.14
C GLU A 267 22.64 27.41 -12.29
N ASN A 268 23.25 28.15 -11.36
CA ASN A 268 24.25 27.68 -10.41
C ASN A 268 23.68 27.33 -9.02
N VAL A 269 22.35 27.24 -8.87
CA VAL A 269 21.67 26.87 -7.62
C VAL A 269 21.15 25.44 -7.70
N VAL A 270 21.39 24.64 -6.66
CA VAL A 270 20.87 23.27 -6.55
C VAL A 270 20.29 22.99 -5.15
N LEU A 271 19.14 22.33 -5.11
CA LEU A 271 18.45 21.89 -3.89
C LEU A 271 18.99 20.54 -3.41
N MET A 272 19.07 20.38 -2.09
CA MET A 272 19.57 19.14 -1.48
C MET A 272 18.89 18.85 -0.13
N GLY A 273 18.73 17.56 0.19
CA GLY A 273 18.07 17.11 1.40
C GLY A 273 16.60 17.55 1.45
N ASP A 274 16.12 17.88 2.65
CA ASP A 274 14.72 18.30 2.89
C ASP A 274 14.31 19.57 2.14
N ALA A 275 15.26 20.34 1.59
CA ALA A 275 14.95 21.45 0.70
C ALA A 275 14.42 20.96 -0.66
N ALA A 276 14.88 19.80 -1.15
CA ALA A 276 14.44 19.19 -2.42
C ALA A 276 13.29 18.20 -2.22
N ALA A 277 13.41 17.34 -1.21
CA ALA A 277 12.46 16.27 -0.95
C ALA A 277 12.56 15.77 0.51
N THR A 278 11.41 15.55 1.16
CA THR A 278 11.37 15.00 2.52
C THR A 278 10.94 13.53 2.56
N ALA A 279 11.38 12.79 3.58
CA ALA A 279 10.88 11.46 3.91
C ALA A 279 10.42 11.41 5.37
N HIS A 280 9.24 10.82 5.60
CA HIS A 280 8.67 10.72 6.94
C HIS A 280 9.59 9.92 7.88
N PHE A 281 9.68 10.35 9.14
CA PHE A 281 10.57 9.74 10.14
C PHE A 281 10.19 8.29 10.48
N SER A 282 8.97 7.87 10.18
CA SER A 282 8.46 6.50 10.45
C SER A 282 9.22 5.37 9.74
N ILE A 283 10.15 5.68 8.82
CA ILE A 283 11.04 4.72 8.17
C ILE A 283 12.54 5.02 8.39
N GLY A 284 12.88 5.95 9.28
CA GLY A 284 14.27 6.21 9.70
C GLY A 284 15.25 6.62 8.58
N SER A 285 14.78 7.23 7.48
CA SER A 285 15.59 7.41 6.26
C SER A 285 16.00 8.86 5.95
N GLY A 286 15.67 9.84 6.80
CA GLY A 286 15.93 11.25 6.53
C GLY A 286 17.43 11.60 6.43
N SER A 287 18.23 11.16 7.39
CA SER A 287 19.69 11.42 7.38
C SER A 287 20.41 10.68 6.25
N ARG A 288 19.94 9.48 5.89
CA ARG A 288 20.46 8.73 4.72
C ARG A 288 20.29 9.53 3.43
N LEU A 289 19.08 10.07 3.19
CA LEU A 289 18.82 10.90 2.01
C LEU A 289 19.77 12.10 1.92
N ALA A 290 20.02 12.76 3.05
CA ALA A 290 20.95 13.88 3.12
C ALA A 290 22.38 13.48 2.74
N PHE A 291 22.91 12.37 3.29
CA PHE A 291 24.27 11.91 2.99
C PHE A 291 24.42 11.41 1.56
N ASP A 292 23.51 10.56 1.09
CA ASP A 292 23.55 10.03 -0.26
C ASP A 292 23.50 11.17 -1.30
N SER A 293 22.61 12.16 -1.11
CA SER A 293 22.53 13.31 -2.00
C SER A 293 23.80 14.17 -1.98
N ALA A 294 24.40 14.39 -0.81
CA ALA A 294 25.66 15.11 -0.68
C ALA A 294 26.82 14.41 -1.40
N ILE A 295 26.93 13.08 -1.25
CA ILE A 295 27.97 12.27 -1.90
C ILE A 295 27.78 12.31 -3.42
N SER A 296 26.56 12.04 -3.90
CA SER A 296 26.27 12.00 -5.33
C SER A 296 26.53 13.34 -6.01
N LEU A 297 26.00 14.44 -5.45
CA LEU A 297 26.19 15.77 -6.05
C LEU A 297 27.69 16.14 -6.12
N ALA A 298 28.44 15.93 -5.03
CA ALA A 298 29.88 16.20 -5.01
C ALA A 298 30.65 15.29 -6.00
N THR A 299 30.21 14.06 -6.19
CA THR A 299 30.79 13.13 -7.17
C THR A 299 30.59 13.64 -8.59
N TYR A 300 29.35 13.97 -8.97
CA TYR A 300 29.06 14.40 -10.33
C TYR A 300 29.67 15.77 -10.65
N LEU A 301 29.74 16.69 -9.68
CA LEU A 301 30.44 17.97 -9.86
C LEU A 301 31.96 17.79 -10.13
N HIS A 302 32.54 16.65 -9.75
CA HIS A 302 33.94 16.32 -10.00
C HIS A 302 34.14 15.47 -11.27
N SER A 303 33.19 14.59 -11.59
CA SER A 303 33.32 13.64 -12.71
C SER A 303 32.76 14.17 -14.03
N GLU A 304 31.73 15.01 -14.00
CA GLU A 304 31.07 15.52 -15.21
C GLU A 304 31.80 16.75 -15.79
N PRO A 305 31.74 16.96 -17.11
CA PRO A 305 32.48 18.03 -17.77
C PRO A 305 31.92 19.42 -17.50
N THR A 306 30.65 19.54 -17.11
CA THR A 306 29.99 20.81 -16.81
C THR A 306 29.11 20.69 -15.56
N MET A 307 28.88 21.82 -14.88
CA MET A 307 27.97 21.88 -13.73
C MET A 307 26.53 21.51 -14.11
N GLU A 308 26.09 21.90 -15.31
CA GLU A 308 24.76 21.56 -15.81
C GLU A 308 24.60 20.04 -15.98
N SER A 309 25.56 19.37 -16.62
CA SER A 309 25.54 17.90 -16.74
C SER A 309 25.63 17.19 -15.39
N ALA A 310 26.38 17.73 -14.43
CA ALA A 310 26.41 17.24 -13.06
C ALA A 310 25.04 17.35 -12.37
N PHE A 311 24.33 18.47 -12.55
CA PHE A 311 23.00 18.67 -11.97
C PHE A 311 21.92 17.81 -12.59
N GLU A 312 21.94 17.68 -13.92
CA GLU A 312 21.01 16.82 -14.65
C GLU A 312 21.16 15.37 -14.19
N ARG A 313 22.41 14.87 -14.15
CA ARG A 313 22.71 13.51 -13.69
C ARG A 313 22.36 13.30 -12.21
N TYR A 314 22.69 14.26 -11.34
CA TYR A 314 22.28 14.24 -9.93
C TYR A 314 20.77 14.11 -9.81
N GLN A 315 20.01 14.94 -10.51
CA GLN A 315 18.55 14.90 -10.46
C GLN A 315 18.00 13.59 -11.01
N GLU A 316 18.47 13.11 -12.16
CA GLU A 316 17.96 11.89 -12.78
C GLU A 316 18.19 10.64 -11.92
N GLU A 317 19.42 10.42 -11.47
CA GLU A 317 19.78 9.23 -10.69
C GLU A 317 19.16 9.28 -9.28
N ARG A 318 19.28 10.41 -8.57
CA ARG A 318 18.78 10.52 -7.20
C ARG A 318 17.27 10.61 -7.09
N ARG A 319 16.57 11.15 -8.10
CA ARG A 319 15.11 11.21 -8.07
C ARG A 319 14.48 9.83 -7.99
N LEU A 320 15.03 8.83 -8.69
CA LEU A 320 14.52 7.46 -8.62
C LEU A 320 14.64 6.88 -7.20
N ASP A 321 15.79 7.06 -6.55
CA ASP A 321 16.00 6.58 -5.18
C ASP A 321 15.14 7.32 -4.15
N VAL A 322 15.03 8.64 -4.30
CA VAL A 322 14.15 9.47 -3.47
C VAL A 322 12.70 9.03 -3.62
N LEU A 323 12.23 8.80 -4.85
CA LEU A 323 10.86 8.33 -5.10
C LEU A 323 10.59 6.96 -4.47
N ARG A 324 11.55 6.03 -4.51
CA ARG A 324 11.43 4.72 -3.85
C ARG A 324 11.30 4.87 -2.32
N LEU A 325 12.16 5.67 -1.70
CA LEU A 325 12.12 5.92 -0.26
C LEU A 325 10.88 6.70 0.16
N GLN A 326 10.47 7.69 -0.62
CA GLN A 326 9.24 8.45 -0.39
C GLN A 326 7.99 7.58 -0.54
N SER A 327 7.96 6.64 -1.48
CA SER A 327 6.85 5.69 -1.62
C SER A 327 6.70 4.84 -0.35
N ALA A 328 7.80 4.28 0.16
CA ALA A 328 7.79 3.53 1.43
C ALA A 328 7.44 4.41 2.63
N ALA A 329 7.96 5.64 2.69
CA ALA A 329 7.66 6.61 3.73
C ALA A 329 6.17 6.99 3.72
N ARG A 330 5.60 7.20 2.54
CA ARG A 330 4.18 7.50 2.34
C ARG A 330 3.31 6.34 2.83
N ASN A 331 3.59 5.11 2.41
CA ASN A 331 2.83 3.94 2.85
C ASN A 331 2.85 3.78 4.38
N SER A 332 4.03 3.97 5.00
CA SER A 332 4.19 3.92 6.46
C SER A 332 3.46 5.06 7.17
N LEU A 333 3.56 6.28 6.63
CA LEU A 333 2.87 7.45 7.15
C LEU A 333 1.35 7.31 7.06
N GLU A 334 0.82 6.95 5.89
CA GLU A 334 -0.63 6.76 5.69
C GLU A 334 -1.19 5.66 6.59
N TRP A 335 -0.40 4.63 6.89
CA TRP A 335 -0.77 3.63 7.88
C TRP A 335 -0.90 4.23 9.28
N PHE A 336 0.01 5.12 9.71
CA PHE A 336 -0.09 5.81 11.01
C PHE A 336 -1.27 6.81 11.04
N GLU A 337 -1.51 7.54 9.96
CA GLU A 337 -2.68 8.42 9.82
C GLU A 337 -4.01 7.66 9.93
N GLN A 338 -3.99 6.35 9.68
CA GLN A 338 -5.15 5.48 9.71
C GLN A 338 -5.02 4.37 10.76
N VAL A 339 -4.10 4.51 11.72
CA VAL A 339 -3.73 3.41 12.63
C VAL A 339 -4.89 2.94 13.49
N GLU A 340 -5.80 3.86 13.83
CA GLU A 340 -7.00 3.58 14.63
C GLU A 340 -7.89 2.51 14.01
N ARG A 341 -7.82 2.30 12.69
CA ARG A 341 -8.48 1.18 11.98
C ARG A 341 -8.00 -0.20 12.45
N TYR A 342 -6.77 -0.29 12.96
CA TYR A 342 -6.11 -1.56 13.29
C TYR A 342 -5.97 -1.80 14.79
N LEU A 343 -6.26 -0.82 15.65
CA LEU A 343 -6.01 -0.91 17.09
C LEU A 343 -6.94 -1.91 17.81
N ASP A 344 -8.04 -2.35 17.18
CA ASP A 344 -8.88 -3.42 17.73
C ASP A 344 -8.49 -4.82 17.20
N MET A 345 -7.39 -4.94 16.44
CA MET A 345 -6.88 -6.24 15.96
C MET A 345 -6.25 -7.06 17.09
N ASP A 346 -6.18 -8.38 16.88
CA ASP A 346 -5.36 -9.25 17.73
C ASP A 346 -3.90 -8.76 17.75
N PRO A 347 -3.23 -8.74 18.93
CA PRO A 347 -1.86 -8.24 19.05
C PRO A 347 -0.84 -8.85 18.07
N VAL A 348 -1.00 -10.13 17.70
CA VAL A 348 -0.12 -10.79 16.72
C VAL A 348 -0.33 -10.16 15.33
N GLN A 349 -1.59 -9.98 14.93
CA GLN A 349 -1.94 -9.40 13.64
C GLN A 349 -1.59 -7.92 13.56
N PHE A 350 -1.82 -7.16 14.64
CA PHE A 350 -1.44 -5.76 14.74
C PHE A 350 0.08 -5.58 14.62
N ASN A 351 0.86 -6.40 15.35
CA ASN A 351 2.32 -6.38 15.27
C ASN A 351 2.80 -6.70 13.84
N TYR A 352 2.22 -7.70 13.18
CA TYR A 352 2.54 -7.99 11.77
C TYR A 352 2.19 -6.82 10.83
N SER A 353 1.00 -6.22 10.98
CA SER A 353 0.54 -5.08 10.17
C SER A 353 1.49 -3.89 10.32
N LEU A 354 1.92 -3.61 11.57
CA LEU A 354 2.90 -2.56 11.87
C LEU A 354 4.25 -2.86 11.20
N LEU A 355 4.82 -4.06 11.38
CA LEU A 355 6.12 -4.43 10.81
C LEU A 355 6.13 -4.34 9.28
N THR A 356 5.02 -4.68 8.62
CA THR A 356 4.90 -4.71 7.14
C THR A 356 4.35 -3.42 6.52
N ARG A 357 3.96 -2.41 7.32
CA ARG A 357 3.28 -1.18 6.86
C ARG A 357 3.98 -0.43 5.73
N SER A 358 5.32 -0.40 5.74
CA SER A 358 6.12 0.32 4.73
C SER A 358 6.15 -0.37 3.38
N GLN A 359 5.74 -1.64 3.31
CA GLN A 359 5.89 -2.57 2.18
C GLN A 359 7.33 -2.88 1.75
N ARG A 360 8.34 -2.37 2.49
CA ARG A 360 9.75 -2.76 2.31
C ARG A 360 10.06 -4.09 2.99
N ILE A 361 9.42 -4.33 4.12
CA ILE A 361 9.46 -5.60 4.84
C ILE A 361 8.26 -6.40 4.37
N SER A 362 8.54 -7.51 3.68
CA SER A 362 7.54 -8.45 3.22
C SER A 362 7.44 -9.67 4.14
N HIS A 363 6.54 -10.60 3.83
CA HIS A 363 6.37 -11.84 4.59
C HIS A 363 7.65 -12.68 4.58
N GLU A 364 8.23 -12.94 3.40
CA GLU A 364 9.47 -13.72 3.32
C GLU A 364 10.69 -12.92 3.82
N ASN A 365 10.67 -11.58 3.73
CA ASN A 365 11.71 -10.78 4.40
C ASN A 365 11.65 -10.95 5.92
N LEU A 366 10.47 -11.05 6.54
CA LEU A 366 10.35 -11.36 7.96
C LEU A 366 10.88 -12.75 8.29
N ARG A 367 10.77 -13.72 7.38
CA ARG A 367 11.37 -15.06 7.58
C ARG A 367 12.89 -15.01 7.64
N LEU A 368 13.51 -14.17 6.80
CA LEU A 368 14.95 -13.95 6.80
C LEU A 368 15.44 -13.20 8.04
N ARG A 369 14.59 -12.34 8.62
CA ARG A 369 14.90 -11.54 9.81
C ARG A 369 14.69 -12.32 11.11
N ASP A 370 13.52 -12.92 11.26
CA ASP A 370 13.08 -13.60 12.47
C ASP A 370 12.13 -14.76 12.13
N ALA A 371 12.74 -15.88 11.73
CA ALA A 371 12.02 -17.09 11.33
C ALA A 371 11.15 -17.65 12.45
N ASP A 372 11.59 -17.56 13.71
CA ASP A 372 10.87 -18.10 14.87
C ASP A 372 9.63 -17.26 15.18
N TRP A 373 9.76 -15.92 15.17
CA TRP A 373 8.62 -15.03 15.32
C TRP A 373 7.62 -15.23 14.18
N LEU A 374 8.07 -15.25 12.93
CA LEU A 374 7.16 -15.41 11.79
C LEU A 374 6.43 -16.75 11.85
N ARG A 375 7.15 -17.84 12.14
CA ARG A 375 6.54 -19.16 12.31
C ARG A 375 5.47 -19.16 13.41
N SER A 376 5.71 -18.46 14.53
CA SER A 376 4.71 -18.32 15.60
C SER A 376 3.47 -17.56 15.14
N ALA A 377 3.64 -16.52 14.32
CA ALA A 377 2.56 -15.71 13.77
C ALA A 377 1.73 -16.51 12.74
N GLU A 378 2.40 -17.30 11.89
CA GLU A 378 1.76 -18.22 10.94
C GLU A 378 0.95 -19.31 11.68
N GLN A 379 1.51 -19.88 12.74
CA GLN A 379 0.81 -20.84 13.59
C GLN A 379 -0.44 -20.22 14.24
N TRP A 380 -0.34 -18.99 14.74
CA TRP A 380 -1.49 -18.25 15.26
C TRP A 380 -2.57 -18.07 14.18
N PHE A 381 -2.19 -17.65 12.96
CA PHE A 381 -3.15 -17.44 11.88
C PHE A 381 -3.86 -18.74 11.46
N GLN A 382 -3.08 -19.82 11.32
CA GLN A 382 -3.56 -21.16 10.98
C GLN A 382 -4.54 -21.71 12.03
N THR A 383 -4.20 -21.59 13.31
CA THR A 383 -5.06 -22.07 14.41
C THR A 383 -6.33 -21.23 14.56
N ARG A 384 -6.25 -19.91 14.39
CA ARG A 384 -7.42 -19.01 14.30
C ARG A 384 -8.35 -19.37 13.15
N ALA A 385 -7.80 -19.86 12.04
CA ALA A 385 -8.57 -20.35 10.90
C ALA A 385 -9.20 -21.75 11.12
N GLY A 386 -8.94 -22.40 12.26
CA GLY A 386 -9.51 -23.72 12.61
C GLY A 386 -8.69 -24.92 12.11
N ALA A 387 -7.47 -24.72 11.61
CA ALA A 387 -6.55 -25.80 11.28
C ALA A 387 -5.74 -26.28 12.50
N VAL A 388 -5.17 -27.50 12.39
CA VAL A 388 -4.22 -28.04 13.38
C VAL A 388 -2.98 -27.15 13.49
N ALA A 389 -2.28 -27.16 14.63
CA ALA A 389 -1.14 -26.26 14.85
C ALA A 389 0.14 -26.66 14.09
N GLU A 390 0.27 -27.94 13.71
CA GLU A 390 1.45 -28.48 13.03
C GLU A 390 1.05 -29.41 11.86
N PRO A 391 1.80 -29.42 10.75
CA PRO A 391 2.90 -28.51 10.43
C PRO A 391 2.40 -27.07 10.24
N VAL A 392 3.23 -26.08 10.58
CA VAL A 392 2.92 -24.66 10.34
C VAL A 392 3.05 -24.38 8.85
N ARG A 393 2.00 -23.81 8.24
CA ARG A 393 1.96 -23.46 6.83
C ARG A 393 1.70 -21.97 6.65
N ALA A 394 2.09 -21.47 5.48
CA ALA A 394 1.90 -20.06 5.13
C ALA A 394 0.40 -19.66 5.14
N PRO A 395 0.06 -18.40 5.48
CA PRO A 395 -1.32 -17.92 5.61
C PRO A 395 -2.21 -18.22 4.40
N MET A 396 -1.65 -18.22 3.18
CA MET A 396 -2.38 -18.57 1.96
C MET A 396 -2.98 -19.97 1.99
N PHE A 397 -2.43 -20.91 2.76
CA PHE A 397 -2.91 -22.30 2.89
C PHE A 397 -3.80 -22.53 4.11
N ALA A 398 -4.05 -21.52 4.93
CA ALA A 398 -5.01 -21.64 6.02
C ALA A 398 -6.44 -21.83 5.45
N PRO A 399 -7.26 -22.71 6.03
CA PRO A 399 -8.62 -22.92 5.56
C PRO A 399 -9.49 -21.67 5.76
N PHE A 400 -10.61 -21.60 5.05
CA PHE A 400 -11.64 -20.57 5.24
C PHE A 400 -13.02 -21.20 5.17
N ARG A 401 -13.92 -20.78 6.06
CA ARG A 401 -15.31 -21.20 6.02
C ARG A 401 -16.20 -19.99 5.78
N LEU A 402 -17.09 -20.12 4.80
CA LEU A 402 -18.11 -19.13 4.49
C LEU A 402 -19.45 -19.86 4.39
N ARG A 403 -20.39 -19.56 5.30
CA ARG A 403 -21.60 -20.38 5.49
C ARG A 403 -21.24 -21.86 5.67
N ASP A 404 -21.81 -22.75 4.85
CA ASP A 404 -21.48 -24.18 4.87
C ASP A 404 -20.40 -24.59 3.85
N MET A 405 -19.88 -23.62 3.09
CA MET A 405 -18.76 -23.84 2.18
C MET A 405 -17.43 -23.76 2.93
N GLU A 406 -16.63 -24.81 2.80
CA GLU A 406 -15.26 -24.87 3.29
C GLU A 406 -14.27 -24.80 2.12
N LEU A 407 -13.30 -23.91 2.23
CA LEU A 407 -12.18 -23.75 1.32
C LEU A 407 -10.93 -24.30 1.98
N LYS A 408 -10.19 -25.14 1.25
CA LYS A 408 -8.93 -25.73 1.73
C LYS A 408 -7.79 -24.71 1.89
N ASN A 409 -7.91 -23.53 1.27
CA ASN A 409 -6.92 -22.46 1.32
C ASN A 409 -7.57 -21.12 0.92
N ARG A 410 -6.81 -20.02 1.01
CA ARG A 410 -7.28 -18.64 0.78
C ARG A 410 -7.13 -18.15 -0.66
N ILE A 411 -6.68 -19.02 -1.58
CA ILE A 411 -6.42 -18.63 -2.98
C ILE A 411 -7.65 -18.83 -3.85
N VAL A 412 -8.00 -17.76 -4.57
CA VAL A 412 -9.14 -17.68 -5.47
C VAL A 412 -8.64 -17.41 -6.88
N VAL A 413 -9.07 -18.22 -7.84
CA VAL A 413 -8.88 -17.90 -9.27
C VAL A 413 -9.91 -16.85 -9.64
N SER A 414 -9.46 -15.63 -9.97
CA SER A 414 -10.34 -14.49 -10.28
C SER A 414 -11.18 -14.76 -11.55
N PRO A 415 -12.40 -14.18 -11.67
CA PRO A 415 -13.19 -14.24 -12.89
C PRO A 415 -12.43 -13.55 -14.04
N MET A 416 -12.27 -14.25 -15.17
CA MET A 416 -11.50 -13.79 -16.33
C MET A 416 -12.21 -14.18 -17.63
N ALA A 417 -12.74 -13.20 -18.36
CA ALA A 417 -13.44 -13.43 -19.62
C ALA A 417 -12.56 -14.17 -20.64
N GLN A 418 -13.06 -15.29 -21.16
CA GLN A 418 -12.37 -16.11 -22.14
C GLN A 418 -12.80 -15.77 -23.56
N TYR A 419 -14.03 -15.28 -23.73
CA TYR A 419 -14.61 -14.91 -25.03
C TYR A 419 -14.67 -16.10 -26.02
N LYS A 420 -14.94 -17.31 -25.52
CA LYS A 420 -14.93 -18.57 -26.30
C LYS A 420 -16.27 -19.32 -26.29
N ALA A 421 -17.32 -18.76 -25.71
CA ALA A 421 -18.65 -19.33 -25.79
C ALA A 421 -19.23 -19.18 -27.19
N VAL A 422 -20.17 -20.05 -27.55
CA VAL A 422 -20.94 -19.97 -28.79
C VAL A 422 -22.40 -19.81 -28.42
N ASP A 423 -23.00 -18.69 -28.83
CA ASP A 423 -24.38 -18.31 -28.47
C ASP A 423 -24.66 -18.31 -26.96
N GLY A 424 -23.63 -18.04 -26.17
CA GLY A 424 -23.69 -18.09 -24.71
C GLY A 424 -23.41 -19.47 -24.11
N CYS A 425 -23.33 -20.53 -24.91
CA CYS A 425 -23.04 -21.88 -24.42
C CYS A 425 -21.54 -22.07 -24.21
N PRO A 426 -21.09 -22.44 -22.99
CA PRO A 426 -19.70 -22.83 -22.75
C PRO A 426 -19.29 -24.02 -23.61
N THR A 427 -18.13 -23.88 -24.26
CA THR A 427 -17.48 -24.92 -25.07
C THR A 427 -16.44 -25.72 -24.26
N ASP A 428 -15.84 -26.74 -24.88
CA ASP A 428 -14.73 -27.50 -24.29
C ASP A 428 -13.53 -26.65 -23.87
N TRP A 429 -13.37 -25.45 -24.45
CA TRP A 429 -12.40 -24.47 -23.97
C TRP A 429 -12.59 -24.18 -22.47
N HIS A 430 -13.83 -23.96 -22.04
CA HIS A 430 -14.15 -23.61 -20.64
C HIS A 430 -13.96 -24.81 -19.73
N LEU A 431 -14.36 -26.02 -20.17
CA LEU A 431 -14.13 -27.24 -19.40
C LEU A 431 -12.64 -27.44 -19.11
N ILE A 432 -11.80 -27.37 -20.14
CA ILE A 432 -10.35 -27.50 -19.97
C ILE A 432 -9.82 -26.33 -19.15
N HIS A 433 -10.23 -25.09 -19.48
CA HIS A 433 -9.76 -23.89 -18.79
C HIS A 433 -9.98 -23.98 -17.28
N TYR A 434 -11.22 -24.15 -16.82
CA TYR A 434 -11.53 -24.19 -15.39
C TYR A 434 -11.10 -25.49 -14.74
N GLY A 435 -11.19 -26.62 -15.44
CA GLY A 435 -10.72 -27.91 -14.94
C GLY A 435 -9.24 -27.91 -14.60
N GLU A 436 -8.40 -27.28 -15.41
CA GLU A 436 -6.97 -27.14 -15.11
C GLU A 436 -6.72 -26.25 -13.88
N ARG A 437 -7.46 -25.16 -13.70
CA ARG A 437 -7.29 -24.28 -12.52
C ARG A 437 -7.81 -24.93 -11.23
N ALA A 438 -8.88 -25.73 -11.32
CA ALA A 438 -9.38 -26.51 -10.20
C ALA A 438 -8.37 -27.57 -9.73
N LYS A 439 -7.69 -28.25 -10.67
CA LYS A 439 -6.56 -29.14 -10.35
C LYS A 439 -5.35 -28.38 -9.80
N GLY A 440 -5.19 -27.11 -10.19
CA GLY A 440 -4.05 -26.25 -9.89
C GLY A 440 -3.90 -25.78 -8.44
N GLY A 441 -4.70 -26.30 -7.52
CA GLY A 441 -4.50 -26.15 -6.07
C GLY A 441 -5.27 -25.02 -5.39
N ALA A 442 -5.93 -24.12 -6.13
CA ALA A 442 -6.75 -23.06 -5.54
C ALA A 442 -7.94 -23.62 -4.74
N GLY A 443 -8.36 -22.88 -3.71
CA GLY A 443 -9.51 -23.24 -2.88
C GLY A 443 -10.84 -22.96 -3.58
N LEU A 444 -10.90 -21.87 -4.35
CA LEU A 444 -12.09 -21.42 -5.07
C LEU A 444 -11.74 -20.99 -6.49
N VAL A 445 -12.56 -21.41 -7.45
CA VAL A 445 -12.42 -21.04 -8.87
C VAL A 445 -13.65 -20.26 -9.31
N TYR A 446 -13.45 -19.03 -9.79
CA TYR A 446 -14.53 -18.27 -10.40
C TYR A 446 -14.64 -18.57 -11.90
N THR A 447 -15.87 -18.74 -12.37
CA THR A 447 -16.15 -18.59 -13.80
C THR A 447 -16.02 -17.13 -14.22
N GLU A 448 -15.83 -16.88 -15.50
CA GLU A 448 -16.00 -15.55 -16.06
C GLU A 448 -17.43 -15.05 -15.90
N MET A 449 -17.64 -13.75 -16.10
CA MET A 449 -18.97 -13.14 -16.06
C MET A 449 -19.90 -13.89 -17.02
N THR A 450 -20.83 -14.62 -16.44
CA THR A 450 -21.84 -15.41 -17.13
C THR A 450 -23.09 -14.57 -17.25
N CYS A 451 -23.45 -14.27 -18.49
CA CYS A 451 -24.42 -13.23 -18.79
C CYS A 451 -25.85 -13.73 -18.57
N VAL A 452 -26.70 -12.92 -17.97
CA VAL A 452 -28.09 -13.31 -17.62
C VAL A 452 -29.08 -13.24 -18.79
N SER A 453 -28.65 -12.70 -19.94
CA SER A 453 -29.45 -12.62 -21.16
C SER A 453 -28.57 -12.53 -22.41
N PRO A 454 -29.12 -12.78 -23.62
CA PRO A 454 -28.37 -12.62 -24.87
C PRO A 454 -27.82 -11.21 -25.09
N THR A 455 -28.59 -10.18 -24.72
CA THR A 455 -28.22 -8.75 -24.84
C THR A 455 -27.39 -8.25 -23.67
N GLY A 456 -27.35 -9.00 -22.57
CA GLY A 456 -26.47 -8.74 -21.42
C GLY A 456 -25.02 -9.19 -21.62
N ARG A 457 -24.67 -9.75 -22.78
CA ARG A 457 -23.31 -10.13 -23.12
C ARG A 457 -22.40 -8.93 -23.35
N ILE A 458 -21.12 -9.05 -23.00
CA ILE A 458 -20.10 -8.07 -23.39
C ILE A 458 -19.85 -8.24 -24.89
N THR A 459 -19.48 -9.46 -25.29
CA THR A 459 -19.15 -9.83 -26.67
C THR A 459 -19.97 -11.07 -27.09
N PRO A 460 -20.03 -11.40 -28.39
CA PRO A 460 -20.65 -12.65 -28.86
C PRO A 460 -20.03 -13.91 -28.23
N GLY A 461 -18.77 -13.84 -27.81
CA GLY A 461 -18.04 -14.94 -27.18
C GLY A 461 -18.24 -15.08 -25.66
N CYS A 462 -19.05 -14.23 -25.03
CA CYS A 462 -19.32 -14.33 -23.60
C CYS A 462 -20.30 -15.47 -23.30
N PRO A 463 -20.06 -16.27 -22.24
CA PRO A 463 -21.00 -17.29 -21.83
C PRO A 463 -22.25 -16.66 -21.21
N GLY A 464 -23.32 -17.45 -21.17
CA GLY A 464 -24.61 -17.08 -20.64
C GLY A 464 -25.16 -18.13 -19.71
N LEU A 465 -26.24 -17.78 -19.03
CA LEU A 465 -27.04 -18.67 -18.20
C LEU A 465 -28.51 -18.26 -18.27
N TYR A 466 -29.08 -18.46 -19.46
CA TYR A 466 -30.44 -18.04 -19.83
C TYR A 466 -31.13 -19.06 -20.77
N ALA A 467 -30.50 -20.21 -21.00
CA ALA A 467 -30.99 -21.27 -21.88
C ALA A 467 -30.65 -22.66 -21.28
N PRO A 468 -31.48 -23.69 -21.49
CA PRO A 468 -31.25 -25.03 -20.93
C PRO A 468 -29.90 -25.66 -21.30
N GLU A 469 -29.43 -25.44 -22.53
CA GLU A 469 -28.13 -25.90 -23.01
C GLU A 469 -26.96 -25.27 -22.24
N HIS A 470 -27.12 -24.04 -21.73
CA HIS A 470 -26.09 -23.38 -20.92
C HIS A 470 -26.00 -24.05 -19.55
N GLU A 471 -27.15 -24.31 -18.91
CA GLU A 471 -27.22 -25.02 -17.63
C GLU A 471 -26.56 -26.41 -17.75
N ALA A 472 -26.86 -27.17 -18.80
CA ALA A 472 -26.27 -28.48 -19.05
C ALA A 472 -24.74 -28.42 -19.25
N ALA A 473 -24.25 -27.44 -20.00
CA ALA A 473 -22.82 -27.25 -20.25
C ALA A 473 -22.06 -26.85 -18.96
N TRP A 474 -22.62 -25.94 -18.16
CA TRP A 474 -22.04 -25.58 -16.86
C TRP A 474 -22.08 -26.74 -15.88
N LYS A 475 -23.17 -27.51 -15.85
CA LYS A 475 -23.28 -28.72 -15.03
C LYS A 475 -22.18 -29.74 -15.33
N ARG A 476 -21.87 -29.97 -16.61
CA ARG A 476 -20.75 -30.85 -16.99
C ARG A 476 -19.42 -30.39 -16.38
N LEU A 477 -19.22 -29.08 -16.25
CA LEU A 477 -18.00 -28.50 -15.71
C LEU A 477 -17.94 -28.60 -14.18
N THR A 478 -19.01 -28.24 -13.50
CA THR A 478 -19.10 -28.36 -12.03
C THR A 478 -18.99 -29.83 -11.59
N ASP A 479 -19.63 -30.76 -12.31
CA ASP A 479 -19.52 -32.20 -12.06
C ASP A 479 -18.06 -32.68 -12.19
N PHE A 480 -17.32 -32.17 -13.18
CA PHE A 480 -15.89 -32.47 -13.31
C PHE A 480 -15.09 -31.92 -12.12
N VAL A 481 -15.31 -30.65 -11.75
CA VAL A 481 -14.59 -30.01 -10.64
C VAL A 481 -14.82 -30.77 -9.33
N HIS A 482 -16.06 -31.12 -9.02
CA HIS A 482 -16.42 -31.85 -7.80
C HIS A 482 -16.00 -33.32 -7.82
N GLY A 483 -15.96 -33.94 -9.00
CA GLY A 483 -15.58 -35.35 -9.15
C GLY A 483 -14.06 -35.59 -9.12
N GLU A 484 -13.28 -34.66 -9.66
CA GLU A 484 -11.84 -34.85 -9.87
C GLU A 484 -10.96 -33.99 -8.95
N THR A 485 -11.54 -33.02 -8.23
CA THR A 485 -10.79 -32.05 -7.42
C THR A 485 -11.48 -31.74 -6.10
N SER A 486 -10.77 -31.08 -5.19
CA SER A 486 -11.33 -30.54 -3.95
C SER A 486 -11.71 -29.06 -4.04
N ALA A 487 -11.57 -28.43 -5.21
CA ALA A 487 -11.82 -27.00 -5.38
C ALA A 487 -13.33 -26.72 -5.33
N LYS A 488 -13.69 -25.55 -4.79
CA LYS A 488 -15.04 -25.00 -4.91
C LYS A 488 -15.15 -24.15 -6.17
N ILE A 489 -16.36 -24.01 -6.71
CA ILE A 489 -16.60 -23.23 -7.91
C ILE A 489 -17.69 -22.18 -7.74
N CYS A 490 -17.38 -20.94 -8.10
CA CYS A 490 -18.27 -19.79 -8.04
C CYS A 490 -18.71 -19.37 -9.46
N CYS A 491 -20.01 -19.12 -9.62
CA CYS A 491 -20.54 -18.50 -10.83
C CYS A 491 -20.67 -16.98 -10.64
N GLN A 492 -19.84 -16.19 -11.33
CA GLN A 492 -20.08 -14.76 -11.42
C GLN A 492 -21.14 -14.50 -12.48
N ILE A 493 -22.28 -13.92 -12.11
CA ILE A 493 -23.35 -13.54 -13.05
C ILE A 493 -23.46 -12.02 -13.20
N GLY A 494 -23.74 -11.59 -14.43
CA GLY A 494 -23.72 -10.16 -14.77
C GLY A 494 -24.47 -9.79 -16.03
N HIS A 495 -24.52 -8.49 -16.29
CA HIS A 495 -25.10 -7.90 -17.49
C HIS A 495 -24.23 -6.72 -17.92
N SER A 496 -23.77 -6.71 -19.16
CA SER A 496 -22.79 -5.74 -19.68
C SER A 496 -23.29 -4.29 -19.73
N GLY A 497 -24.60 -4.10 -19.88
CA GLY A 497 -25.22 -2.77 -19.89
C GLY A 497 -24.63 -1.90 -21.00
N ARG A 498 -24.19 -0.68 -20.67
CA ARG A 498 -23.59 0.25 -21.64
C ARG A 498 -22.25 -0.20 -22.26
N LYS A 499 -21.62 -1.25 -21.71
CA LYS A 499 -20.35 -1.81 -22.20
C LYS A 499 -20.56 -3.14 -22.96
N GLY A 500 -21.80 -3.42 -23.35
CA GLY A 500 -22.15 -4.58 -24.18
C GLY A 500 -21.95 -4.34 -25.67
N SER A 501 -22.19 -5.39 -26.45
CA SER A 501 -22.10 -5.37 -27.91
C SER A 501 -20.73 -4.92 -28.43
N THR A 502 -19.67 -5.50 -27.87
CA THR A 502 -18.28 -5.19 -28.24
C THR A 502 -17.59 -6.36 -28.94
N GLN A 503 -16.50 -6.04 -29.64
CA GLN A 503 -15.60 -7.01 -30.26
C GLN A 503 -14.93 -7.92 -29.23
N LEU A 504 -14.38 -9.06 -29.69
CA LEU A 504 -13.66 -9.97 -28.80
C LEU A 504 -12.41 -9.30 -28.23
N GLY A 505 -11.97 -9.70 -27.03
CA GLY A 505 -10.93 -8.99 -26.30
C GLY A 505 -9.56 -8.86 -27.00
N TRP A 506 -9.25 -9.73 -27.97
CA TRP A 506 -8.02 -9.68 -28.77
C TRP A 506 -8.19 -8.98 -30.13
N GLU A 507 -9.39 -8.54 -30.48
CA GLU A 507 -9.60 -7.67 -31.64
C GLU A 507 -9.29 -6.22 -31.22
N THR A 508 -10.33 -5.43 -30.94
CA THR A 508 -10.17 -4.10 -30.36
C THR A 508 -10.99 -4.04 -29.07
N MET A 509 -10.29 -3.98 -27.95
CA MET A 509 -10.91 -3.96 -26.62
C MET A 509 -11.92 -2.80 -26.50
N ASP A 510 -13.09 -3.10 -25.94
CA ASP A 510 -14.22 -2.17 -25.72
C ASP A 510 -14.81 -1.49 -26.98
N ALA A 511 -14.31 -1.80 -28.18
CA ALA A 511 -14.85 -1.26 -29.42
C ALA A 511 -16.19 -1.93 -29.77
N PRO A 512 -17.16 -1.19 -30.33
CA PRO A 512 -18.43 -1.78 -30.78
C PRO A 512 -18.18 -2.87 -31.83
N LEU A 513 -19.16 -3.78 -31.99
CA LEU A 513 -19.13 -4.74 -33.09
C LEU A 513 -19.05 -4.04 -34.44
N LYS A 514 -18.38 -4.68 -35.39
CA LYS A 514 -18.20 -4.18 -36.76
C LYS A 514 -19.52 -4.17 -37.55
N ALA A 515 -20.45 -5.04 -37.19
CA ALA A 515 -21.80 -5.14 -37.72
C ALA A 515 -22.72 -5.75 -36.64
N GLU A 516 -24.04 -5.59 -36.80
CA GLU A 516 -25.04 -6.27 -35.97
C GLU A 516 -24.92 -5.98 -34.46
N ASN A 517 -24.62 -4.72 -34.12
CA ASN A 517 -24.75 -4.29 -32.72
C ASN A 517 -26.20 -4.45 -32.24
N TRP A 518 -26.37 -5.00 -31.04
CA TRP A 518 -27.68 -5.06 -30.38
C TRP A 518 -27.93 -3.81 -29.53
N ASP A 519 -29.21 -3.55 -29.25
CA ASP A 519 -29.62 -2.43 -28.41
C ASP A 519 -29.07 -2.58 -26.99
N LEU A 520 -28.42 -1.52 -26.51
CA LEU A 520 -27.86 -1.45 -25.16
C LEU A 520 -28.86 -0.77 -24.21
N ILE A 521 -28.84 -1.18 -22.95
CA ILE A 521 -29.60 -0.57 -21.86
C ILE A 521 -28.67 -0.18 -20.70
N SER A 522 -29.00 0.89 -19.99
CA SER A 522 -28.24 1.36 -18.82
C SER A 522 -29.09 2.25 -17.91
N ALA A 523 -28.51 2.66 -16.77
CA ALA A 523 -29.12 3.63 -15.86
C ALA A 523 -29.48 4.95 -16.56
N SER A 524 -28.61 5.46 -17.43
CA SER A 524 -28.80 6.70 -18.20
C SER A 524 -28.23 6.58 -19.62
N PRO A 525 -28.63 7.45 -20.58
CA PRO A 525 -28.20 7.38 -21.97
C PRO A 525 -26.79 7.97 -22.18
N ILE A 526 -25.81 7.39 -21.48
CA ILE A 526 -24.40 7.81 -21.50
C ILE A 526 -23.55 6.67 -22.06
N PRO A 527 -22.97 6.80 -23.26
CA PRO A 527 -22.15 5.75 -23.87
C PRO A 527 -20.83 5.54 -23.12
N TRP A 528 -20.19 4.39 -23.32
CA TRP A 528 -18.85 4.10 -22.77
C TRP A 528 -17.78 5.04 -23.34
N SER A 529 -17.82 5.29 -24.65
CA SER A 529 -16.96 6.24 -25.36
C SER A 529 -17.72 6.86 -26.52
N ALA A 530 -17.14 7.89 -27.16
CA ALA A 530 -17.71 8.51 -28.35
C ALA A 530 -17.92 7.53 -29.54
N ASN A 531 -17.23 6.39 -29.54
CA ASN A 531 -17.34 5.37 -30.58
C ASN A 531 -18.40 4.31 -30.27
N ASN A 532 -18.89 4.22 -29.04
CA ASN A 532 -19.88 3.21 -28.64
C ASN A 532 -21.31 3.74 -28.81
N ALA A 533 -22.27 2.84 -29.05
CA ALA A 533 -23.68 3.21 -29.12
C ALA A 533 -24.17 3.77 -27.78
N THR A 534 -25.01 4.81 -27.85
CA THR A 534 -25.69 5.34 -26.66
C THR A 534 -26.70 4.31 -26.17
N PRO A 535 -26.61 3.84 -24.90
CA PRO A 535 -27.60 2.94 -24.35
C PRO A 535 -28.94 3.65 -24.18
N ARG A 536 -30.03 2.90 -24.30
CA ARG A 536 -31.34 3.39 -23.89
C ARG A 536 -31.41 3.43 -22.37
N GLU A 537 -31.98 4.51 -21.84
CA GLU A 537 -32.31 4.59 -20.41
C GLU A 537 -33.35 3.51 -20.05
N MET A 538 -33.08 2.73 -19.00
CA MET A 538 -34.00 1.69 -18.54
C MET A 538 -35.28 2.30 -17.95
N THR A 539 -36.41 1.70 -18.33
CA THR A 539 -37.71 1.89 -17.68
C THR A 539 -37.85 0.95 -16.49
N ARG A 540 -38.86 1.15 -15.64
CA ARG A 540 -39.18 0.20 -14.56
C ARG A 540 -39.44 -1.22 -15.07
N ALA A 541 -40.09 -1.36 -16.22
CA ALA A 541 -40.33 -2.66 -16.84
C ALA A 541 -39.03 -3.34 -17.29
N ASP A 542 -38.06 -2.57 -17.81
CA ASP A 542 -36.73 -3.12 -18.13
C ASP A 542 -35.99 -3.56 -16.86
N MET A 543 -36.09 -2.77 -15.78
CA MET A 543 -35.49 -3.09 -14.48
C MET A 543 -36.09 -4.38 -13.90
N ASP A 544 -37.41 -4.56 -13.97
CA ASP A 544 -38.07 -5.79 -13.54
C ASP A 544 -37.65 -6.99 -14.38
N ALA A 545 -37.63 -6.84 -15.71
CA ALA A 545 -37.23 -7.92 -16.61
C ALA A 545 -35.79 -8.37 -16.37
N VAL A 546 -34.85 -7.44 -16.19
CA VAL A 546 -33.45 -7.77 -15.92
C VAL A 546 -33.29 -8.37 -14.53
N ARG A 547 -33.96 -7.86 -13.49
CA ARG A 547 -33.99 -8.49 -12.16
C ARG A 547 -34.42 -9.96 -12.28
N ASP A 548 -35.49 -10.23 -13.01
CA ASP A 548 -36.03 -11.59 -13.15
C ASP A 548 -35.08 -12.49 -13.96
N GLN A 549 -34.32 -11.94 -14.91
CA GLN A 549 -33.22 -12.65 -15.59
C GLN A 549 -32.09 -13.03 -14.63
N PHE A 550 -31.69 -12.13 -13.73
CA PHE A 550 -30.71 -12.42 -12.67
C PHE A 550 -31.22 -13.54 -11.73
N VAL A 551 -32.50 -13.50 -11.34
CA VAL A 551 -33.14 -14.55 -10.53
C VAL A 551 -33.13 -15.89 -11.26
N ALA A 552 -33.54 -15.93 -12.53
CA ALA A 552 -33.54 -17.14 -13.33
C ALA A 552 -32.14 -17.73 -13.49
N ALA A 553 -31.13 -16.89 -13.74
CA ALA A 553 -29.73 -17.30 -13.80
C ALA A 553 -29.24 -17.86 -12.46
N ALA A 554 -29.60 -17.25 -11.32
CA ALA A 554 -29.24 -17.77 -10.01
C ALA A 554 -29.82 -19.17 -9.76
N GLN A 555 -31.08 -19.40 -10.13
CA GLN A 555 -31.72 -20.72 -10.04
C GLN A 555 -31.07 -21.75 -10.98
N MET A 556 -30.69 -21.35 -12.19
CA MET A 556 -29.94 -22.20 -13.12
C MET A 556 -28.55 -22.53 -12.56
N ALA A 557 -27.87 -21.58 -11.93
CA ALA A 557 -26.56 -21.81 -11.32
C ALA A 557 -26.64 -22.82 -10.16
N GLU A 558 -27.72 -22.76 -9.37
CA GLU A 558 -27.95 -23.72 -8.29
C GLU A 558 -28.10 -25.13 -8.85
N ARG A 559 -28.96 -25.31 -9.86
CA ARG A 559 -29.18 -26.61 -10.54
C ARG A 559 -27.95 -27.11 -11.29
N ALA A 560 -27.14 -26.19 -11.81
CA ALA A 560 -25.85 -26.50 -12.41
C ALA A 560 -24.81 -26.91 -11.36
N GLY A 561 -25.08 -26.78 -10.06
CA GLY A 561 -24.22 -27.31 -9.00
C GLY A 561 -23.13 -26.36 -8.53
N PHE A 562 -23.22 -25.05 -8.80
CA PHE A 562 -22.24 -24.11 -8.24
C PHE A 562 -22.29 -24.07 -6.70
N ASP A 563 -21.13 -23.92 -6.07
CA ASP A 563 -20.99 -23.83 -4.61
C ASP A 563 -21.31 -22.41 -4.09
N MET A 564 -21.07 -21.42 -4.94
CA MET A 564 -21.20 -19.99 -4.64
C MET A 564 -21.67 -19.23 -5.89
N ILE A 565 -22.34 -18.10 -5.68
CA ILE A 565 -22.71 -17.17 -6.75
C ILE A 565 -22.23 -15.75 -6.42
N GLU A 566 -21.81 -15.01 -7.44
CA GLU A 566 -21.42 -13.61 -7.31
C GLU A 566 -22.25 -12.71 -8.21
N LEU A 567 -22.79 -11.62 -7.65
CA LEU A 567 -23.34 -10.52 -8.44
C LEU A 567 -22.21 -9.62 -8.94
N HIS A 568 -22.09 -9.45 -10.25
CA HIS A 568 -21.15 -8.49 -10.83
C HIS A 568 -21.71 -7.05 -10.79
N ALA A 569 -21.36 -6.29 -9.75
CA ALA A 569 -21.72 -4.89 -9.53
C ALA A 569 -20.53 -3.92 -9.70
N ALA A 570 -19.60 -4.25 -10.60
CA ALA A 570 -18.34 -3.54 -10.80
C ALA A 570 -18.08 -3.25 -12.29
N HIS A 571 -16.95 -2.60 -12.56
CA HIS A 571 -16.36 -2.44 -13.90
C HIS A 571 -17.24 -1.75 -14.94
N GLY A 572 -18.16 -0.87 -14.50
CA GLY A 572 -18.99 -0.06 -15.39
C GLY A 572 -20.04 -0.84 -16.18
N TYR A 573 -20.23 -2.13 -15.86
CA TYR A 573 -21.33 -2.94 -16.37
C TYR A 573 -22.66 -2.51 -15.75
N LEU A 574 -23.76 -3.19 -16.05
CA LEU A 574 -25.11 -2.66 -15.78
C LEU A 574 -25.35 -2.28 -14.32
N ILE A 575 -25.06 -3.17 -13.37
CA ILE A 575 -25.33 -2.88 -11.96
C ILE A 575 -24.39 -1.77 -11.45
N SER A 576 -23.12 -1.82 -11.85
CA SER A 576 -22.15 -0.74 -11.59
C SER A 576 -22.59 0.60 -12.21
N SER A 577 -23.31 0.58 -13.33
CA SER A 577 -23.74 1.79 -14.01
C SER A 577 -24.85 2.52 -13.28
N PHE A 578 -25.65 1.82 -12.46
CA PHE A 578 -26.57 2.44 -11.50
C PHE A 578 -25.83 2.99 -10.28
N ILE A 579 -24.78 2.31 -9.82
CA ILE A 579 -24.00 2.72 -8.64
C ILE A 579 -23.19 3.99 -8.95
N SER A 580 -22.46 4.04 -10.06
CA SER A 580 -21.55 5.17 -10.33
C SER A 580 -22.31 6.42 -10.80
N PRO A 581 -22.07 7.59 -10.18
CA PRO A 581 -22.63 8.87 -10.67
C PRO A 581 -22.12 9.25 -12.06
N MET A 582 -21.01 8.67 -12.53
CA MET A 582 -20.48 8.88 -13.90
C MET A 582 -21.35 8.27 -15.01
N SER A 583 -22.30 7.41 -14.64
CA SER A 583 -23.16 6.69 -15.57
C SER A 583 -24.64 6.74 -15.21
N ASN A 584 -24.97 7.28 -14.05
CA ASN A 584 -26.34 7.43 -13.55
C ASN A 584 -26.64 8.89 -13.25
N THR A 585 -27.28 9.55 -14.21
CA THR A 585 -27.79 10.93 -14.10
C THR A 585 -29.31 10.94 -14.05
N ARG A 586 -29.93 9.84 -13.58
CA ARG A 586 -31.39 9.76 -13.45
C ARG A 586 -31.87 10.78 -12.42
N SER A 587 -33.09 11.27 -12.63
CA SER A 587 -33.78 12.21 -11.73
C SER A 587 -34.94 11.58 -10.95
N ASP A 588 -35.17 10.28 -11.14
CA ASP A 588 -36.13 9.48 -10.38
C ASP A 588 -35.48 8.84 -9.14
N ASP A 589 -36.22 7.96 -8.46
CA ASP A 589 -35.78 7.32 -7.21
C ASP A 589 -34.60 6.34 -7.38
N TYR A 590 -34.03 6.23 -8.59
CA TYR A 590 -32.89 5.37 -8.91
C TYR A 590 -31.62 6.13 -9.28
N GLY A 591 -31.59 7.47 -9.16
CA GLY A 591 -30.39 8.30 -9.39
C GLY A 591 -30.20 9.42 -8.37
N GLY A 592 -29.08 10.14 -8.48
CA GLY A 592 -28.69 11.22 -7.57
C GLY A 592 -27.92 10.71 -6.34
N VAL A 593 -28.51 10.86 -5.14
CA VAL A 593 -27.87 10.45 -3.89
C VAL A 593 -27.58 8.95 -3.85
N LEU A 594 -26.61 8.54 -3.03
CA LEU A 594 -26.15 7.15 -2.95
C LEU A 594 -27.28 6.16 -2.70
N GLU A 595 -28.23 6.49 -1.82
CA GLU A 595 -29.36 5.63 -1.48
C GLU A 595 -30.23 5.30 -2.69
N ASN A 596 -30.44 6.28 -3.59
CA ASN A 596 -31.19 6.09 -4.82
C ASN A 596 -30.37 5.30 -5.84
N ARG A 597 -29.09 5.64 -6.02
CA ARG A 597 -28.17 4.89 -6.91
C ARG A 597 -28.05 3.41 -6.51
N MET A 598 -28.11 3.11 -5.22
CA MET A 598 -28.07 1.76 -4.67
C MET A 598 -29.41 1.02 -4.69
N ARG A 599 -30.54 1.71 -4.91
CA ARG A 599 -31.88 1.11 -4.84
C ARG A 599 -32.03 -0.09 -5.78
N TYR A 600 -31.77 0.10 -7.07
CA TYR A 600 -31.88 -1.00 -8.05
C TYR A 600 -30.84 -2.10 -7.86
N PRO A 601 -29.53 -1.81 -7.63
CA PRO A 601 -28.55 -2.82 -7.26
C PRO A 601 -28.98 -3.71 -6.08
N LEU A 602 -29.55 -3.13 -5.02
CA LEU A 602 -30.03 -3.86 -3.86
C LEU A 602 -31.32 -4.65 -4.15
N GLU A 603 -32.22 -4.14 -4.99
CA GLU A 603 -33.41 -4.89 -5.44
C GLU A 603 -32.99 -6.17 -6.18
N VAL A 604 -32.04 -6.07 -7.12
CA VAL A 604 -31.51 -7.23 -7.86
C VAL A 604 -30.83 -8.21 -6.92
N PHE A 605 -29.94 -7.72 -6.04
CA PHE A 605 -29.23 -8.55 -5.09
C PHE A 605 -30.19 -9.29 -4.14
N THR A 606 -31.17 -8.58 -3.57
CA THR A 606 -32.16 -9.16 -2.66
C THR A 606 -33.01 -10.23 -3.34
N ALA A 607 -33.41 -10.00 -4.60
CA ALA A 607 -34.17 -10.97 -5.38
C ALA A 607 -33.34 -12.23 -5.67
N MET A 608 -32.07 -12.08 -6.05
CA MET A 608 -31.13 -13.20 -6.21
C MET A 608 -30.92 -13.94 -4.89
N ARG A 609 -30.69 -13.23 -3.78
CA ARG A 609 -30.46 -13.81 -2.45
C ARG A 609 -31.66 -14.62 -1.96
N ALA A 610 -32.88 -14.21 -2.32
CA ALA A 610 -34.11 -14.95 -2.04
C ALA A 610 -34.25 -16.24 -2.87
N ALA A 611 -33.65 -16.29 -4.06
CA ALA A 611 -33.64 -17.46 -4.93
C ALA A 611 -32.46 -18.42 -4.69
N TRP A 612 -31.35 -17.94 -4.12
CA TRP A 612 -30.16 -18.74 -3.82
C TRP A 612 -30.27 -19.44 -2.45
N PRO A 613 -29.83 -20.70 -2.28
CA PRO A 613 -29.90 -21.42 -1.00
C PRO A 613 -29.18 -20.70 0.15
N LYS A 614 -29.84 -20.58 1.31
CA LYS A 614 -29.35 -19.77 2.45
C LYS A 614 -28.04 -20.29 3.06
N ASP A 615 -27.80 -21.57 2.94
CA ASP A 615 -26.59 -22.29 3.37
C ASP A 615 -25.40 -22.08 2.41
N LYS A 616 -25.67 -21.64 1.17
CA LYS A 616 -24.63 -21.35 0.18
C LYS A 616 -24.23 -19.87 0.18
N PRO A 617 -22.91 -19.58 0.07
CA PRO A 617 -22.42 -18.21 0.00
C PRO A 617 -22.90 -17.46 -1.24
N MET A 618 -23.06 -16.15 -1.08
CA MET A 618 -23.31 -15.20 -2.15
C MET A 618 -22.43 -13.96 -1.96
N SER A 619 -21.65 -13.59 -2.99
CA SER A 619 -20.82 -12.38 -2.98
C SER A 619 -21.34 -11.30 -3.91
N VAL A 620 -20.75 -10.11 -3.76
CA VAL A 620 -20.85 -9.02 -4.71
C VAL A 620 -19.45 -8.54 -5.05
N ARG A 621 -19.18 -8.36 -6.35
CA ARG A 621 -17.99 -7.63 -6.80
C ARG A 621 -18.33 -6.17 -7.01
N ILE A 622 -17.57 -5.27 -6.40
CA ILE A 622 -17.75 -3.81 -6.53
C ILE A 622 -16.51 -3.12 -7.12
N SER A 623 -16.70 -1.95 -7.74
CA SER A 623 -15.61 -1.01 -8.03
C SER A 623 -15.55 -0.03 -6.86
N ALA A 624 -14.52 -0.14 -6.01
CA ALA A 624 -14.37 0.68 -4.81
C ALA A 624 -13.84 2.10 -5.06
N ASN A 625 -13.41 2.37 -6.29
CA ASN A 625 -13.00 3.71 -6.72
C ASN A 625 -13.18 3.82 -8.23
N ASP A 626 -13.78 4.90 -8.71
CA ASP A 626 -13.92 5.19 -10.15
C ASP A 626 -12.69 5.87 -10.76
N TRP A 627 -11.78 6.38 -9.93
CA TRP A 627 -10.55 7.10 -10.29
C TRP A 627 -10.78 8.41 -11.06
N VAL A 628 -11.88 9.09 -10.76
CA VAL A 628 -12.25 10.41 -11.32
C VAL A 628 -12.47 11.44 -10.21
N ASP A 629 -11.66 11.32 -9.14
CA ASP A 629 -11.76 12.13 -7.93
C ASP A 629 -13.17 12.07 -7.31
N GLU A 630 -13.66 13.17 -6.73
CA GLU A 630 -14.97 13.27 -6.07
C GLU A 630 -16.17 13.14 -7.03
N ALA A 631 -15.94 13.12 -8.35
CA ALA A 631 -17.02 13.01 -9.33
C ALA A 631 -17.58 11.58 -9.44
N GLY A 632 -16.85 10.58 -8.94
CA GLY A 632 -17.19 9.16 -9.01
C GLY A 632 -17.43 8.53 -7.64
N VAL A 633 -17.51 7.20 -7.61
CA VAL A 633 -17.44 6.44 -6.36
C VAL A 633 -16.05 6.61 -5.75
N THR A 634 -16.01 7.06 -4.50
CA THR A 634 -14.78 7.19 -3.70
C THR A 634 -14.58 5.99 -2.78
N PRO A 635 -13.36 5.77 -2.24
CA PRO A 635 -13.11 4.70 -1.27
C PRO A 635 -13.98 4.80 0.00
N GLU A 636 -14.31 6.01 0.46
CA GLU A 636 -15.24 6.30 1.56
C GLU A 636 -16.65 5.80 1.22
N GLU A 637 -17.12 6.11 0.01
CA GLU A 637 -18.44 5.68 -0.46
C GLU A 637 -18.50 4.16 -0.65
N ALA A 638 -17.40 3.54 -1.08
CA ALA A 638 -17.30 2.09 -1.24
C ALA A 638 -17.55 1.31 0.07
N VAL A 639 -17.13 1.86 1.21
CA VAL A 639 -17.43 1.29 2.54
C VAL A 639 -18.94 1.24 2.79
N LYS A 640 -19.65 2.33 2.46
CA LYS A 640 -21.12 2.39 2.58
C LYS A 640 -21.80 1.42 1.62
N ILE A 641 -21.33 1.35 0.37
CA ILE A 641 -21.84 0.42 -0.66
C ILE A 641 -21.69 -1.03 -0.17
N ALA A 642 -20.51 -1.40 0.33
CA ALA A 642 -20.24 -2.72 0.88
C ALA A 642 -21.16 -3.05 2.07
N ALA A 643 -21.32 -2.11 3.01
CA ALA A 643 -22.23 -2.26 4.14
C ALA A 643 -23.70 -2.47 3.71
N MET A 644 -24.16 -1.74 2.69
CA MET A 644 -25.51 -1.89 2.14
C MET A 644 -25.74 -3.27 1.51
N PHE A 645 -24.77 -3.78 0.73
CA PHE A 645 -24.85 -5.15 0.17
C PHE A 645 -24.78 -6.22 1.26
N HIS A 646 -23.91 -6.06 2.26
CA HIS A 646 -23.84 -6.98 3.39
C HIS A 646 -25.14 -7.03 4.18
N ALA A 647 -25.76 -5.87 4.45
CA ALA A 647 -27.07 -5.79 5.09
C ALA A 647 -28.18 -6.48 4.26
N ALA A 648 -28.05 -6.48 2.93
CA ALA A 648 -28.96 -7.22 2.03
C ALA A 648 -28.67 -8.73 1.95
N GLY A 649 -27.58 -9.20 2.55
CA GLY A 649 -27.23 -10.63 2.67
C GLY A 649 -25.99 -11.08 1.89
N ALA A 650 -25.12 -10.16 1.45
CA ALA A 650 -23.82 -10.51 0.89
C ALA A 650 -22.90 -11.06 1.98
N ASP A 651 -22.32 -12.24 1.73
CA ASP A 651 -21.49 -12.95 2.69
C ASP A 651 -20.03 -12.49 2.66
N ILE A 652 -19.59 -11.99 1.50
CA ILE A 652 -18.22 -11.51 1.25
C ILE A 652 -18.24 -10.52 0.08
N ILE A 653 -17.35 -9.51 0.10
CA ILE A 653 -17.23 -8.52 -0.97
C ILE A 653 -15.93 -8.76 -1.77
N ASP A 654 -16.04 -8.93 -3.09
CA ASP A 654 -14.89 -8.94 -4.01
C ASP A 654 -14.54 -7.49 -4.40
N VAL A 655 -13.42 -6.99 -3.90
CA VAL A 655 -13.10 -5.56 -3.95
C VAL A 655 -12.17 -5.26 -5.12
N SER A 656 -12.75 -4.75 -6.21
CA SER A 656 -12.04 -4.28 -7.40
C SER A 656 -12.03 -2.74 -7.47
N ALA A 657 -11.51 -2.17 -8.56
CA ALA A 657 -11.59 -0.73 -8.82
C ALA A 657 -11.63 -0.39 -10.32
N GLY A 658 -12.18 0.79 -10.64
CA GLY A 658 -12.18 1.39 -11.96
C GLY A 658 -13.04 0.67 -12.98
N GLN A 659 -12.67 0.85 -14.26
CA GLN A 659 -13.40 0.35 -15.43
C GLN A 659 -14.82 0.93 -15.58
N THR A 660 -15.12 2.01 -14.85
CA THR A 660 -16.42 2.71 -14.82
C THR A 660 -16.47 3.94 -15.72
N SER A 661 -15.33 4.60 -15.96
CA SER A 661 -15.18 5.72 -16.90
C SER A 661 -13.85 5.62 -17.67
N ILE A 662 -13.81 6.14 -18.90
CA ILE A 662 -12.56 6.32 -19.67
C ILE A 662 -11.70 7.51 -19.19
N GLU A 663 -12.28 8.36 -18.33
CA GLU A 663 -11.59 9.50 -17.70
C GLU A 663 -10.77 9.08 -16.46
N ALA A 664 -10.89 7.82 -16.05
CA ALA A 664 -10.23 7.24 -14.89
C ALA A 664 -8.71 7.40 -14.95
N LYS A 665 -8.09 7.82 -13.84
CA LYS A 665 -6.64 7.97 -13.67
C LYS A 665 -6.12 7.07 -12.56
N PRO A 666 -6.11 5.73 -12.75
CA PRO A 666 -5.64 4.80 -11.73
C PRO A 666 -4.15 4.99 -11.46
N VAL A 667 -3.78 4.99 -10.17
CA VAL A 667 -2.37 4.97 -9.75
C VAL A 667 -1.95 3.51 -9.57
N TYR A 668 -1.24 2.97 -10.57
CA TYR A 668 -0.76 1.60 -10.52
C TYR A 668 0.45 1.44 -9.59
N GLY A 669 0.49 0.30 -8.91
CA GLY A 669 1.58 -0.11 -8.04
C GLY A 669 1.42 -1.57 -7.62
N ARG A 670 2.32 -2.03 -6.75
CA ARG A 670 2.20 -3.32 -6.06
C ARG A 670 0.91 -3.31 -5.24
N MET A 671 0.06 -4.33 -5.40
CA MET A 671 -1.17 -4.50 -4.61
C MET A 671 -2.11 -3.28 -4.60
N PHE A 672 -2.14 -2.48 -5.67
CA PHE A 672 -2.72 -1.13 -5.66
C PHE A 672 -4.22 -1.02 -5.30
N GLN A 673 -4.98 -2.12 -5.37
CA GLN A 673 -6.39 -2.15 -4.96
C GLN A 673 -6.60 -2.74 -3.55
N THR A 674 -5.57 -3.35 -2.96
CA THR A 674 -5.64 -3.90 -1.59
C THR A 674 -6.05 -2.87 -0.54
N PRO A 675 -5.62 -1.60 -0.60
CA PRO A 675 -6.08 -0.58 0.36
C PRO A 675 -7.60 -0.41 0.42
N PHE A 676 -8.33 -0.69 -0.68
CA PHE A 676 -9.79 -0.64 -0.67
C PHE A 676 -10.40 -1.83 0.08
N SER A 677 -9.83 -3.03 -0.11
CA SER A 677 -10.25 -4.24 0.60
C SER A 677 -9.99 -4.12 2.10
N ASP A 678 -8.80 -3.63 2.43
CA ASP A 678 -8.35 -3.32 3.78
C ASP A 678 -9.31 -2.37 4.50
N ARG A 679 -9.65 -1.26 3.84
CA ARG A 679 -10.59 -0.28 4.36
C ARG A 679 -11.96 -0.88 4.64
N ILE A 680 -12.57 -1.53 3.65
CA ILE A 680 -13.91 -2.13 3.80
C ILE A 680 -13.89 -3.14 4.95
N ARG A 681 -12.91 -4.06 4.96
CA ARG A 681 -12.81 -5.10 5.97
C ARG A 681 -12.72 -4.54 7.37
N ASN A 682 -11.78 -3.62 7.61
CA ASN A 682 -11.46 -3.18 8.96
C ASN A 682 -12.37 -2.05 9.47
N GLU A 683 -13.07 -1.32 8.59
CA GLU A 683 -14.09 -0.33 9.03
C GLU A 683 -15.48 -0.94 9.25
N THR A 684 -15.74 -2.15 8.72
CA THR A 684 -17.09 -2.76 8.77
C THR A 684 -17.14 -4.15 9.40
N GLY A 685 -16.00 -4.84 9.51
CA GLY A 685 -15.93 -6.25 9.91
C GLY A 685 -16.44 -7.23 8.83
N ILE A 686 -16.75 -6.75 7.62
CA ILE A 686 -17.24 -7.58 6.52
C ILE A 686 -16.06 -8.35 5.91
N ALA A 687 -16.27 -9.63 5.60
CA ALA A 687 -15.27 -10.41 4.90
C ALA A 687 -15.01 -9.84 3.50
N THR A 688 -13.75 -9.80 3.07
CA THR A 688 -13.38 -9.27 1.75
C THR A 688 -12.44 -10.18 0.98
N MET A 689 -12.47 -10.04 -0.35
CA MET A 689 -11.45 -10.56 -1.25
C MET A 689 -10.64 -9.39 -1.82
N ALA A 690 -9.32 -9.55 -1.90
CA ALA A 690 -8.43 -8.58 -2.53
C ALA A 690 -7.98 -9.06 -3.91
N VAL A 691 -7.96 -8.15 -4.88
CA VAL A 691 -7.46 -8.35 -6.24
C VAL A 691 -6.51 -7.21 -6.63
N GLY A 692 -5.89 -7.27 -7.81
CA GLY A 692 -5.13 -6.17 -8.40
C GLY A 692 -3.62 -6.26 -8.16
N ASN A 693 -2.89 -6.70 -9.19
CA ASN A 693 -1.42 -6.87 -9.18
C ASN A 693 -0.90 -7.73 -8.01
N ILE A 694 -1.60 -8.82 -7.72
CA ILE A 694 -1.16 -9.89 -6.83
C ILE A 694 -0.68 -11.05 -7.71
N TYR A 695 0.59 -11.44 -7.57
CA TYR A 695 1.23 -12.41 -8.48
C TYR A 695 2.30 -13.30 -7.83
N GLU A 696 2.55 -13.16 -6.53
CA GLU A 696 3.52 -13.94 -5.74
C GLU A 696 2.87 -14.43 -4.44
N ALA A 697 3.35 -15.55 -3.89
CA ALA A 697 2.93 -16.03 -2.57
C ALA A 697 3.17 -14.99 -1.46
N ASP A 698 4.32 -14.32 -1.49
CA ASP A 698 4.67 -13.25 -0.53
C ASP A 698 3.61 -12.14 -0.50
N HIS A 699 3.00 -11.83 -1.66
CA HIS A 699 1.91 -10.87 -1.73
C HIS A 699 0.66 -11.38 -0.99
N ALA A 700 0.24 -12.61 -1.30
CA ALA A 700 -0.94 -13.22 -0.71
C ALA A 700 -0.79 -13.35 0.82
N ASN A 701 0.35 -13.88 1.28
CA ASN A 701 0.65 -14.06 2.70
C ASN A 701 0.70 -12.72 3.43
N SER A 702 1.31 -11.68 2.84
CA SER A 702 1.34 -10.34 3.44
C SER A 702 -0.05 -9.74 3.61
N ILE A 703 -0.91 -9.84 2.61
CA ILE A 703 -2.28 -9.29 2.66
C ILE A 703 -3.12 -9.99 3.74
N LEU A 704 -3.06 -11.32 3.79
CA LEU A 704 -3.81 -12.14 4.74
C LEU A 704 -3.34 -11.89 6.18
N MET A 705 -2.03 -11.97 6.41
CA MET A 705 -1.46 -11.86 7.74
C MET A 705 -1.58 -10.43 8.28
N ALA A 706 -1.56 -9.39 7.43
CA ALA A 706 -1.83 -8.01 7.86
C ALA A 706 -3.33 -7.70 8.05
N GLY A 707 -4.23 -8.67 7.85
CA GLY A 707 -5.67 -8.47 8.06
C GLY A 707 -6.34 -7.56 7.02
N ARG A 708 -5.81 -7.53 5.79
CA ARG A 708 -6.29 -6.64 4.71
C ARG A 708 -7.33 -7.30 3.79
N ALA A 709 -7.44 -8.63 3.82
CA ALA A 709 -8.47 -9.41 3.16
C ALA A 709 -8.57 -10.81 3.77
N ASP A 710 -9.65 -11.53 3.48
CA ASP A 710 -9.87 -12.91 3.93
C ASP A 710 -9.58 -13.92 2.82
N LEU A 711 -9.71 -13.52 1.55
CA LEU A 711 -9.36 -14.31 0.37
C LEU A 711 -8.57 -13.49 -0.66
N ILE A 712 -7.78 -14.16 -1.49
CA ILE A 712 -6.88 -13.54 -2.45
C ILE A 712 -7.23 -13.96 -3.88
N CYS A 713 -7.70 -13.01 -4.67
CA CYS A 713 -8.04 -13.19 -6.08
C CYS A 713 -6.80 -13.03 -6.97
N VAL A 714 -6.38 -14.14 -7.60
CA VAL A 714 -5.26 -14.21 -8.54
C VAL A 714 -5.80 -14.43 -9.95
N GLY A 715 -5.53 -13.49 -10.86
CA GLY A 715 -6.02 -13.52 -12.24
C GLY A 715 -4.95 -13.96 -13.24
N ARG A 716 -4.28 -12.99 -13.87
CA ARG A 716 -3.27 -13.20 -14.93
C ARG A 716 -2.21 -14.28 -14.61
N PRO A 717 -1.69 -14.43 -13.38
CA PRO A 717 -0.79 -15.55 -13.07
C PRO A 717 -1.41 -16.92 -13.37
N HIS A 718 -2.70 -17.14 -13.08
CA HIS A 718 -3.41 -18.37 -13.44
C HIS A 718 -3.73 -18.52 -14.95
N LEU A 719 -3.65 -17.44 -15.74
CA LEU A 719 -3.69 -17.54 -17.20
C LEU A 719 -2.38 -18.07 -17.76
N ALA A 720 -1.26 -17.57 -17.23
CA ALA A 720 0.08 -18.00 -17.62
C ALA A 720 0.42 -19.40 -17.11
N ASP A 721 -0.05 -19.73 -15.90
CA ASP A 721 0.22 -20.98 -15.20
C ASP A 721 -1.03 -21.45 -14.46
N PRO A 722 -1.79 -22.43 -15.00
CA PRO A 722 -3.00 -22.90 -14.33
C PRO A 722 -2.72 -23.51 -12.95
N TYR A 723 -1.49 -23.96 -12.67
CA TYR A 723 -1.08 -24.60 -11.42
C TYR A 723 -0.26 -23.67 -10.53
N TRP A 724 -0.37 -22.34 -10.75
CA TRP A 724 0.34 -21.30 -10.00
C TRP A 724 0.34 -21.55 -8.49
N THR A 725 -0.79 -21.92 -7.88
CA THR A 725 -0.87 -22.17 -6.43
C THR A 725 0.04 -23.31 -5.98
N LEU A 726 0.10 -24.41 -6.73
CA LEU A 726 0.97 -25.56 -6.43
C LEU A 726 2.44 -25.23 -6.67
N HIS A 727 2.75 -24.45 -7.70
CA HIS A 727 4.12 -24.03 -7.99
C HIS A 727 4.65 -23.00 -6.98
N GLU A 728 3.82 -22.05 -6.56
CA GLU A 728 4.15 -21.14 -5.46
C GLU A 728 4.34 -21.90 -4.15
N ALA A 729 3.47 -22.87 -3.84
CA ALA A 729 3.62 -23.75 -2.68
C ALA A 729 5.01 -24.41 -2.68
N ALA A 730 5.40 -25.02 -3.80
CA ALA A 730 6.71 -25.65 -3.95
C ALA A 730 7.86 -24.66 -3.74
N ARG A 731 7.74 -23.45 -4.30
CA ARG A 731 8.76 -22.38 -4.22
C ARG A 731 8.97 -21.87 -2.80
N ILE A 732 7.90 -21.67 -2.03
CA ILE A 732 7.99 -21.23 -0.63
C ILE A 732 8.24 -22.38 0.36
N GLY A 733 8.58 -23.58 -0.14
CA GLY A 733 8.93 -24.72 0.69
C GLY A 733 7.75 -25.49 1.29
N ASP A 734 6.52 -25.24 0.87
CA ASP A 734 5.35 -26.00 1.32
C ASP A 734 5.38 -27.43 0.75
N ARG A 735 5.24 -28.41 1.64
CA ARG A 735 5.28 -29.85 1.32
C ARG A 735 3.94 -30.57 1.56
N ASP A 736 2.91 -29.83 1.94
CA ASP A 736 1.59 -30.34 2.32
C ASP A 736 0.48 -29.95 1.33
N ALA A 737 0.81 -29.20 0.27
CA ALA A 737 -0.11 -28.94 -0.82
C ALA A 737 -0.62 -30.25 -1.44
N ASP A 738 -1.92 -30.33 -1.66
CA ASP A 738 -2.58 -31.51 -2.24
C ASP A 738 -2.46 -31.49 -3.77
N TRP A 739 -1.59 -32.34 -4.30
CA TRP A 739 -1.38 -32.52 -5.73
C TRP A 739 -2.24 -33.69 -6.24
N PRO A 740 -2.84 -33.60 -7.44
CA PRO A 740 -3.48 -34.74 -8.07
C PRO A 740 -2.54 -35.95 -8.12
N LEU A 741 -3.04 -37.14 -7.75
CA LEU A 741 -2.23 -38.37 -7.65
C LEU A 741 -1.36 -38.67 -8.90
N PRO A 742 -1.84 -38.45 -10.14
CA PRO A 742 -1.00 -38.64 -11.33
C PRO A 742 0.17 -37.66 -11.46
N TYR A 743 0.19 -36.55 -10.71
CA TYR A 743 1.18 -35.47 -10.80
C TYR A 743 2.28 -35.53 -9.74
N LEU A 744 2.27 -36.53 -8.86
CA LEU A 744 3.25 -36.64 -7.77
C LEU A 744 4.71 -36.68 -8.25
N VAL A 745 4.99 -37.32 -9.38
CA VAL A 745 6.36 -37.32 -9.95
C VAL A 745 6.78 -35.93 -10.46
N GLY A 746 5.83 -35.11 -10.90
CA GLY A 746 6.05 -33.72 -11.28
C GLY A 746 6.27 -32.83 -10.06
N ARG A 747 5.47 -33.03 -9.00
CA ARG A 747 5.67 -32.41 -7.69
C ARG A 747 7.08 -32.65 -7.15
N ASP A 748 7.53 -33.91 -7.14
CA ASP A 748 8.86 -34.26 -6.62
C ASP A 748 9.98 -33.58 -7.44
N GLN A 749 9.77 -33.37 -8.74
CA GLN A 749 10.68 -32.58 -9.56
C GLN A 749 10.65 -31.09 -9.20
N ALA A 750 9.47 -30.50 -8.99
CA ALA A 750 9.31 -29.10 -8.61
C ALA A 750 9.95 -28.82 -7.24
N TRP A 751 9.75 -29.70 -6.26
CA TRP A 751 10.39 -29.59 -4.95
C TRP A 751 11.91 -29.60 -5.04
N ARG A 752 12.51 -30.53 -5.80
CA ARG A 752 13.97 -30.56 -5.99
C ARG A 752 14.53 -29.31 -6.67
N LEU A 753 13.78 -28.71 -7.59
CA LEU A 753 14.19 -27.45 -8.22
C LEU A 753 14.12 -26.29 -7.24
N ALA A 754 13.05 -26.20 -6.44
CA ALA A 754 12.92 -25.19 -5.40
C ALA A 754 14.03 -25.31 -4.33
N ASP A 755 14.34 -26.54 -3.87
CA ASP A 755 15.43 -26.78 -2.92
C ASP A 755 16.77 -26.31 -3.50
N ARG A 756 17.03 -26.59 -4.78
CA ARG A 756 18.25 -26.17 -5.46
C ARG A 756 18.32 -24.65 -5.62
N GLU A 757 17.22 -23.99 -5.94
CA GLU A 757 17.14 -22.53 -6.03
C GLU A 757 17.43 -21.89 -4.68
N ALA A 758 16.79 -22.37 -3.61
CA ALA A 758 17.06 -21.91 -2.24
C ALA A 758 18.52 -22.13 -1.81
N GLU A 759 19.13 -23.28 -2.14
CA GLU A 759 20.55 -23.53 -1.89
C GLU A 759 21.48 -22.57 -2.65
N MET A 760 21.11 -22.15 -3.87
CA MET A 760 21.88 -21.19 -4.66
C MET A 760 21.74 -19.78 -4.08
N GLU A 761 20.57 -19.38 -3.63
CA GLU A 761 20.34 -18.09 -2.97
C GLU A 761 21.11 -17.98 -1.65
N ILE A 762 21.17 -19.04 -0.83
CA ILE A 762 21.96 -19.06 0.41
C ILE A 762 23.48 -18.92 0.13
N ARG A 763 23.94 -19.34 -1.05
CA ARG A 763 25.36 -19.28 -1.44
C ARG A 763 25.76 -17.96 -2.11
N ALA A 764 24.79 -17.20 -2.61
CA ALA A 764 25.00 -15.91 -3.26
C ALA A 764 25.08 -14.80 -2.20
#